data_AF-A0A956G3S3-F1
#
_entry.id   AF-A0A956G3S3-F1
#
_cell.length_a   1.000
_cell.length_b   1.000
_cell.length_c   1.000
_cell.angle_alpha   90.00
_cell.angle_beta   90.00
_cell.angle_gamma   90.00
#
_symmetry.space_group_name_H-M   'P 1'
#
loop_
_entity.id
_entity.type
_entity.pdbx_description
1 polymer ?
#
loop_
_entity_poly.entity_id
_entity_poly.type
_entity_poly.pdbx_seq_one_letter_code
_entity_poly.pdbx_strand_id
1 'polypeptide(L)'
;MKQNLIVIAVCVTALGCSAVNEDYCDQSIPCRSDQTCDLQTFTCHPTTASGAVDAGDAKRPLGGTCASGAQCQSGFCADGVCCSSSCDGACRTCNGKYPGACELVGNGDDPRGDCAGSDSACAGRCDGAGACRFPDKTQSCGSASCSAGSLEAPVCDGAGGCAKTPTLCDGFACEASGSACKSSCSDNGDCSGTFQCVGGKCVNQLPNGASCGNNDDACASKHCVDGVCCGSASCDACNRCDIAGSEGSCAPLRCGPYTCDAAASPAACKVACSADGDCDSGYYCDANKKCVSKKTDGQSCGTAAQCQSGFCVKEGAATSGVCCNRACGGGSNVCESCQLAGKVGTCTFKPAGTSCGAADVCSDNASTRTSAVTHQQCSGSAASCVPVTLPCAAGSKCNAAKTACATSCAAHGECWEGICDLWDIHGRQNKCAAPADTCHASAGGSGAGSYSSPAGTIQSCLDAQKKYVRVVDGTYTENLVVKAPVALVAPSSPQGAFSGFAYTGKVLVQTANANAALTVDRDAIAGSSKRALVYGLRFSRTNASSAATAVHVMAARLDAWSVGASDVSTSCFHAEALSALRLHDSAASGCTYGVYAADKVTLDVRTTQTFLNVEYGILVVGGTSSLTASDVNAAFNRIGVGFFGAGTVNLDRVLADHNQQIGVLFSTGVQGKVTNLLAFNNGSYGVAVVGNARVDFGNATVAYNNGSGADVSCSGGGSGRFVNSVVWDQSGNSFDSCTFEHSTVRTAPNVFLPSGQGNSTADPRFVDPVGGNFALQPGSPCIDSGSDSGGTLGSKLVPTTDVSGAKRPVKLGSAGSNSIDRGAYERQSP
;
A
#
# COMPACT_ATOMS: atom_id res chain seq x y z
N MET A 1 -6.82 -23.87 6.06
CA MET A 1 -5.47 -24.29 6.57
C MET A 1 -5.11 -23.47 7.81
N LYS A 2 -4.56 -23.97 8.91
CA LYS A 2 -4.39 -25.36 9.43
C LYS A 2 -5.00 -25.40 10.84
N GLN A 3 -5.46 -26.57 11.30
CA GLN A 3 -5.92 -26.76 12.68
C GLN A 3 -4.73 -26.91 13.64
N ASN A 4 -4.77 -26.22 14.79
CA ASN A 4 -3.83 -26.43 15.89
C ASN A 4 -4.29 -27.63 16.74
N LEU A 5 -4.06 -28.84 16.24
CA LEU A 5 -4.12 -30.05 17.07
C LEU A 5 -2.86 -30.09 17.94
N ILE A 6 -3.01 -30.09 19.26
CA ILE A 6 -1.87 -30.16 20.19
C ILE A 6 -1.33 -31.60 20.22
N VAL A 7 -0.41 -31.89 19.30
CA VAL A 7 0.41 -33.10 19.33
C VAL A 7 1.53 -32.89 20.36
N ILE A 8 1.45 -33.60 21.48
CA ILE A 8 2.53 -33.62 22.48
C ILE A 8 3.67 -34.46 21.92
N ALA A 9 4.71 -33.79 21.40
CA ALA A 9 5.91 -34.42 20.88
C ALA A 9 6.95 -34.61 22.00
N VAL A 10 7.44 -35.84 22.16
CA VAL A 10 8.69 -36.13 22.90
C VAL A 10 9.80 -36.29 21.87
N CYS A 11 10.90 -35.57 22.04
CA CYS A 11 12.03 -35.57 21.11
C CYS A 11 13.29 -36.12 21.80
N VAL A 12 13.97 -37.08 21.17
CA VAL A 12 15.25 -37.63 21.64
C VAL A 12 16.23 -37.73 20.47
N THR A 13 17.08 -36.71 20.36
CA THR A 13 18.46 -36.69 19.82
C THR A 13 18.90 -37.72 18.75
N ALA A 14 19.33 -37.21 17.58
CA ALA A 14 20.63 -37.57 16.98
C ALA A 14 21.06 -36.62 15.84
N LEU A 15 22.31 -36.13 15.93
CA LEU A 15 23.24 -35.74 14.84
C LEU A 15 22.87 -34.62 13.83
N GLY A 16 23.90 -33.81 13.48
CA GLY A 16 24.08 -33.32 12.11
C GLY A 16 23.81 -31.84 11.84
N CYS A 17 24.73 -30.95 12.23
CA CYS A 17 24.84 -29.60 11.63
C CYS A 17 26.17 -29.51 10.86
N SER A 18 26.14 -29.05 9.62
CA SER A 18 27.33 -28.70 8.82
C SER A 18 26.94 -27.77 7.67
N ALA A 19 27.85 -26.87 7.29
CA ALA A 19 27.69 -25.93 6.19
C ALA A 19 28.92 -25.96 5.28
N VAL A 20 28.68 -25.97 3.97
CA VAL A 20 29.59 -25.71 2.83
C VAL A 20 28.69 -25.67 1.57
N ASN A 21 28.96 -24.92 0.50
CA ASN A 21 30.03 -23.96 0.25
C ASN A 21 29.53 -22.87 -0.73
N GLU A 22 30.18 -21.71 -0.74
CA GLU A 22 30.14 -20.76 -1.86
C GLU A 22 31.16 -21.21 -2.95
N ASP A 23 31.29 -20.47 -4.06
CA ASP A 23 32.17 -20.74 -5.24
C ASP A 23 31.69 -21.69 -6.36
N TYR A 24 30.42 -21.60 -6.81
CA TYR A 24 29.99 -22.18 -8.11
C TYR A 24 29.10 -21.25 -8.95
N CYS A 25 29.61 -20.80 -10.10
CA CYS A 25 28.83 -20.18 -11.17
C CYS A 25 28.32 -21.27 -12.16
N ASP A 26 27.22 -21.94 -11.78
CA ASP A 26 26.57 -23.05 -12.48
C ASP A 26 27.39 -24.36 -12.66
N GLN A 27 26.69 -25.49 -12.79
CA GLN A 27 27.22 -26.85 -12.59
C GLN A 27 27.90 -27.44 -13.84
N SER A 28 28.84 -26.75 -14.48
CA SER A 28 29.62 -27.35 -15.59
C SER A 28 31.05 -26.85 -15.82
N ILE A 29 31.32 -25.53 -15.85
CA ILE A 29 32.64 -25.01 -16.28
C ILE A 29 33.04 -23.75 -15.48
N PRO A 30 34.23 -23.69 -14.87
CA PRO A 30 34.73 -22.48 -14.21
C PRO A 30 35.23 -21.43 -15.22
N CYS A 31 35.19 -20.14 -14.83
CA CYS A 31 35.86 -19.06 -15.55
C CYS A 31 37.37 -19.31 -15.67
N ARG A 32 38.00 -18.76 -16.72
CA ARG A 32 39.47 -18.79 -16.86
C ARG A 32 40.13 -17.83 -15.88
N SER A 33 41.40 -18.09 -15.54
CA SER A 33 42.15 -17.36 -14.50
C SER A 33 42.46 -15.89 -14.82
N ASP A 34 42.17 -15.44 -16.03
CA ASP A 34 42.21 -14.04 -16.49
C ASP A 34 40.84 -13.33 -16.41
N GLN A 35 39.80 -14.03 -15.93
CA GLN A 35 38.41 -13.58 -15.91
C GLN A 35 37.75 -13.67 -14.52
N THR A 36 36.82 -12.75 -14.24
CA THR A 36 35.94 -12.77 -13.05
C THR A 36 34.51 -13.19 -13.40
N CYS A 37 33.84 -13.96 -12.54
CA CYS A 37 32.41 -14.27 -12.71
C CYS A 37 31.50 -13.13 -12.21
N ASP A 38 30.45 -12.82 -12.96
CA ASP A 38 29.32 -11.99 -12.51
C ASP A 38 28.21 -12.86 -11.88
N LEU A 39 27.95 -12.61 -10.59
CA LEU A 39 26.96 -13.34 -9.79
C LEU A 39 25.49 -12.96 -10.08
N GLN A 40 25.22 -11.96 -10.94
CA GLN A 40 23.86 -11.66 -11.41
C GLN A 40 23.52 -12.30 -12.77
N THR A 41 24.53 -12.63 -13.59
CA THR A 41 24.32 -13.19 -14.95
C THR A 41 24.93 -14.57 -15.18
N PHE A 42 25.76 -15.07 -14.26
CA PHE A 42 26.51 -16.33 -14.38
C PHE A 42 27.41 -16.39 -15.62
N THR A 43 28.14 -15.30 -15.90
CA THR A 43 29.08 -15.20 -17.04
C THR A 43 30.46 -14.64 -16.62
N CYS A 44 31.48 -14.83 -17.47
CA CYS A 44 32.89 -14.55 -17.17
C CYS A 44 33.45 -13.36 -18.00
N HIS A 45 34.15 -12.42 -17.37
CA HIS A 45 34.68 -11.20 -18.01
C HIS A 45 36.19 -10.97 -17.78
N PRO A 46 37.01 -10.66 -18.81
CA PRO A 46 38.48 -10.58 -18.71
C PRO A 46 39.04 -9.27 -18.13
N THR A 47 40.29 -9.31 -17.63
CA THR A 47 40.99 -8.20 -16.98
C THR A 47 42.41 -7.94 -17.54
N THR A 48 42.73 -6.71 -17.99
CA THR A 48 44.11 -6.30 -18.40
C THR A 48 44.30 -4.78 -18.45
N ALA A 49 45.55 -4.32 -18.24
CA ALA A 49 46.04 -3.00 -18.69
C ALA A 49 47.57 -3.00 -18.96
N SER A 50 48.00 -2.44 -20.10
CA SER A 50 49.34 -1.86 -20.43
C SER A 50 50.63 -2.74 -20.53
N GLY A 51 51.32 -2.72 -21.69
CA GLY A 51 52.77 -3.10 -21.84
C GLY A 51 53.20 -3.80 -23.16
N ALA A 52 54.48 -3.70 -23.58
CA ALA A 52 55.07 -4.26 -24.84
C ALA A 52 56.58 -4.66 -24.64
N VAL A 53 57.42 -5.19 -25.55
CA VAL A 53 57.64 -5.13 -27.03
C VAL A 53 58.36 -6.42 -27.57
N ASP A 54 58.62 -6.59 -28.89
CA ASP A 54 59.27 -7.79 -29.49
C ASP A 54 60.08 -7.54 -30.82
N ALA A 55 61.01 -8.43 -31.28
CA ALA A 55 61.87 -8.18 -32.49
C ALA A 55 62.63 -9.37 -33.21
N GLY A 56 62.90 -9.22 -34.54
CA GLY A 56 63.83 -10.01 -35.42
C GLY A 56 63.44 -9.99 -36.94
N ASP A 57 64.18 -10.43 -37.99
CA ASP A 57 65.63 -10.67 -38.30
C ASP A 57 65.84 -10.91 -39.86
N ALA A 58 67.03 -11.36 -40.33
CA ALA A 58 67.47 -11.84 -41.68
C ALA A 58 67.99 -10.79 -42.74
N LYS A 59 68.87 -11.22 -43.69
CA LYS A 59 69.79 -10.36 -44.52
C LYS A 59 69.59 -10.36 -46.07
N ARG A 60 70.26 -9.44 -46.80
CA ARG A 60 69.95 -8.99 -48.20
C ARG A 60 71.11 -9.07 -49.25
N PRO A 61 70.82 -9.09 -50.57
CA PRO A 61 71.82 -9.20 -51.66
C PRO A 61 72.36 -7.86 -52.25
N LEU A 62 73.31 -7.95 -53.20
CA LEU A 62 73.84 -6.83 -54.01
C LEU A 62 72.73 -6.02 -54.73
N GLY A 63 72.95 -4.72 -54.92
CA GLY A 63 71.95 -3.78 -55.45
C GLY A 63 70.76 -3.52 -54.51
N GLY A 64 70.57 -4.35 -53.48
CA GLY A 64 69.61 -4.09 -52.41
C GLY A 64 69.93 -2.82 -51.63
N THR A 65 68.91 -2.18 -51.08
CA THR A 65 69.07 -0.99 -50.24
C THR A 65 69.68 -1.35 -48.89
N CYS A 66 70.63 -0.52 -48.44
CA CYS A 66 71.34 -0.67 -47.18
C CYS A 66 71.47 0.67 -46.45
N ALA A 67 71.43 0.61 -45.12
CA ALA A 67 71.93 1.68 -44.25
C ALA A 67 73.39 1.45 -43.85
N SER A 68 73.86 0.21 -43.93
CA SER A 68 75.27 -0.16 -43.71
C SER A 68 75.61 -1.48 -44.40
N GLY A 69 76.91 -1.69 -44.64
CA GLY A 69 77.42 -2.90 -45.28
C GLY A 69 77.04 -4.21 -44.58
N ALA A 70 76.76 -4.18 -43.28
CA ALA A 70 76.36 -5.34 -42.49
C ALA A 70 75.02 -5.97 -42.91
N GLN A 71 74.17 -5.23 -43.64
CA GLN A 71 72.90 -5.71 -44.18
C GLN A 71 73.06 -6.44 -45.54
N CYS A 72 74.18 -6.18 -46.23
CA CYS A 72 74.51 -6.67 -47.57
C CYS A 72 75.27 -8.00 -47.55
N GLN A 73 75.08 -8.82 -48.59
CA GLN A 73 75.97 -9.94 -48.91
C GLN A 73 77.39 -9.48 -49.34
N SER A 74 77.55 -8.27 -49.90
CA SER A 74 78.86 -7.76 -50.35
C SER A 74 79.69 -7.07 -49.26
N GLY A 75 79.10 -6.73 -48.11
CA GLY A 75 79.78 -5.95 -47.06
C GLY A 75 80.00 -4.46 -47.36
N PHE A 76 79.77 -3.98 -48.60
CA PHE A 76 79.93 -2.58 -48.98
C PHE A 76 78.57 -1.90 -49.16
N CYS A 77 78.41 -0.74 -48.52
CA CYS A 77 77.28 0.15 -48.71
C CYS A 77 77.85 1.53 -49.07
N ALA A 78 77.85 1.87 -50.35
CA ALA A 78 78.34 3.13 -50.90
C ALA A 78 77.19 3.80 -51.64
N ASP A 79 77.02 5.11 -51.45
CA ASP A 79 75.94 5.92 -52.01
C ASP A 79 74.51 5.33 -51.79
N GLY A 80 74.33 4.56 -50.70
CA GLY A 80 73.04 4.02 -50.23
C GLY A 80 72.64 2.63 -50.76
N VAL A 81 73.44 2.01 -51.63
CA VAL A 81 73.17 0.68 -52.21
C VAL A 81 74.25 -0.33 -51.86
N CYS A 82 73.88 -1.62 -51.79
CA CYS A 82 74.82 -2.72 -51.62
C CYS A 82 75.74 -2.79 -52.86
N CYS A 83 76.89 -2.10 -52.79
CA CYS A 83 77.79 -1.86 -53.90
C CYS A 83 78.86 -2.97 -54.03
N SER A 84 79.57 -3.00 -55.15
CA SER A 84 80.70 -3.91 -55.39
C SER A 84 82.04 -3.39 -54.82
N SER A 85 82.14 -2.11 -54.47
CA SER A 85 83.36 -1.42 -53.99
C SER A 85 83.02 -0.12 -53.24
N SER A 86 84.03 0.64 -52.77
CA SER A 86 83.86 1.85 -51.93
C SER A 86 83.69 3.19 -52.68
N CYS A 87 84.52 3.47 -53.70
CA CYS A 87 84.39 4.58 -54.66
C CYS A 87 84.89 6.02 -54.25
N ASP A 88 86.08 6.13 -53.66
CA ASP A 88 86.52 7.31 -52.88
C ASP A 88 87.31 8.44 -53.62
N GLY A 89 87.07 8.71 -54.91
CA GLY A 89 87.87 9.67 -55.70
C GLY A 89 87.23 11.06 -55.93
N ALA A 90 88.05 12.09 -56.20
CA ALA A 90 87.58 13.42 -56.61
C ALA A 90 86.69 13.31 -57.86
N CYS A 91 85.51 13.93 -57.81
CA CYS A 91 84.45 13.84 -58.83
C CYS A 91 84.15 12.35 -59.28
N ARG A 92 83.73 11.44 -58.35
CA ARG A 92 83.33 10.00 -58.56
C ARG A 92 82.07 9.56 -57.76
N THR A 93 81.42 8.41 -58.10
CA THR A 93 80.21 7.84 -57.42
C THR A 93 79.94 6.33 -57.67
N CYS A 94 79.29 5.61 -56.73
CA CYS A 94 78.90 4.17 -56.76
C CYS A 94 77.38 3.89 -56.95
N ASN A 95 76.51 4.88 -56.75
CA ASN A 95 75.07 4.80 -57.07
C ASN A 95 74.76 5.59 -58.35
N GLY A 96 75.65 5.44 -59.33
CA GLY A 96 75.52 6.03 -60.66
C GLY A 96 74.53 5.26 -61.54
N LYS A 97 74.79 5.25 -62.85
CA LYS A 97 73.89 4.72 -63.89
C LYS A 97 73.58 3.22 -63.75
N TYR A 98 74.44 2.47 -63.07
CA TYR A 98 74.27 1.05 -62.79
C TYR A 98 74.42 0.81 -61.28
N PRO A 99 73.34 0.93 -60.49
CA PRO A 99 73.39 0.86 -59.03
C PRO A 99 74.08 -0.42 -58.54
N GLY A 100 75.22 -0.23 -57.88
CA GLY A 100 76.11 -1.30 -57.49
C GLY A 100 77.53 -1.21 -58.06
N ALA A 101 77.83 -0.28 -58.96
CA ALA A 101 79.14 -0.10 -59.61
C ALA A 101 79.63 1.37 -59.62
N CYS A 102 80.96 1.56 -59.64
CA CYS A 102 81.65 2.83 -59.40
C CYS A 102 82.20 3.51 -60.68
N GLU A 103 81.92 4.81 -60.87
CA GLU A 103 82.27 5.58 -62.08
C GLU A 103 82.75 7.04 -61.82
N LEU A 104 82.99 7.81 -62.88
CA LEU A 104 83.47 9.22 -62.90
C LEU A 104 82.32 10.21 -63.10
N VAL A 105 82.55 11.49 -62.75
CA VAL A 105 81.55 12.57 -62.83
C VAL A 105 82.03 13.70 -63.78
N GLY A 106 81.09 14.47 -64.34
CA GLY A 106 81.26 15.31 -65.54
C GLY A 106 81.67 16.77 -65.32
N ASN A 107 81.48 17.59 -66.36
CA ASN A 107 81.94 18.98 -66.40
C ASN A 107 80.91 19.94 -65.79
N GLY A 108 81.35 20.70 -64.79
CA GLY A 108 80.50 21.51 -63.91
C GLY A 108 80.09 20.78 -62.63
N ASP A 109 80.40 19.49 -62.52
CA ASP A 109 79.96 18.60 -61.46
C ASP A 109 81.05 18.41 -60.40
N ASP A 110 80.85 18.98 -59.22
CA ASP A 110 81.72 18.82 -58.06
C ASP A 110 80.96 18.14 -56.90
N PRO A 111 80.71 16.81 -56.98
CA PRO A 111 79.92 16.08 -55.99
C PRO A 111 80.66 15.85 -54.65
N ARG A 112 81.86 16.40 -54.49
CA ARG A 112 82.69 16.29 -53.28
C ARG A 112 83.11 17.64 -52.67
N GLY A 113 82.99 18.74 -53.41
CA GLY A 113 83.34 20.08 -52.94
C GLY A 113 84.84 20.38 -53.04
N ASP A 114 85.50 19.91 -54.09
CA ASP A 114 86.94 20.03 -54.30
C ASP A 114 87.37 21.48 -54.73
N CYS A 115 86.44 22.47 -54.87
CA CYS A 115 86.70 23.88 -55.29
C CYS A 115 86.05 25.00 -54.41
N ALA A 116 86.80 25.98 -53.87
CA ALA A 116 86.29 27.00 -52.92
C ALA A 116 86.81 28.46 -53.09
N GLY A 117 86.07 29.45 -52.55
CA GLY A 117 86.34 30.91 -52.60
C GLY A 117 86.09 31.65 -51.26
N SER A 118 86.09 32.99 -51.25
CA SER A 118 86.02 33.81 -50.01
C SER A 118 84.66 33.77 -49.32
N ASP A 119 83.59 33.84 -50.10
CA ASP A 119 82.32 33.18 -49.83
C ASP A 119 82.01 32.24 -51.00
N SER A 120 80.86 31.55 -50.98
CA SER A 120 80.44 30.71 -52.11
C SER A 120 80.02 31.52 -53.35
N ALA A 121 79.68 32.80 -53.17
CA ALA A 121 79.23 33.65 -54.25
C ALA A 121 80.40 34.07 -55.15
N CYS A 122 81.57 34.36 -54.60
CA CYS A 122 82.82 34.54 -55.33
C CYS A 122 83.67 33.21 -55.43
N ALA A 123 83.06 32.00 -55.49
CA ALA A 123 83.72 30.65 -55.55
C ALA A 123 83.67 29.92 -56.93
N GLY A 124 84.00 28.61 -56.99
CA GLY A 124 84.20 27.84 -58.25
C GLY A 124 83.87 26.33 -58.26
N ARG A 125 84.14 25.60 -59.37
CA ARG A 125 83.68 24.20 -59.62
C ARG A 125 84.56 23.32 -60.53
N CYS A 126 84.57 22.00 -60.28
CA CYS A 126 85.14 20.88 -61.08
C CYS A 126 84.67 20.88 -62.57
N ASP A 127 85.55 20.51 -63.50
CA ASP A 127 85.39 20.64 -64.96
C ASP A 127 85.32 19.31 -65.75
N GLY A 128 85.10 18.17 -65.08
CA GLY A 128 84.99 16.86 -65.72
C GLY A 128 86.31 16.27 -66.23
N ALA A 129 87.41 17.00 -66.08
CA ALA A 129 88.77 16.47 -66.02
C ALA A 129 89.30 16.51 -64.57
N GLY A 130 88.96 17.57 -63.80
CA GLY A 130 89.16 17.68 -62.34
C GLY A 130 89.48 19.07 -61.75
N ALA A 131 89.15 20.22 -62.35
CA ALA A 131 89.64 21.56 -61.93
C ALA A 131 88.61 22.74 -61.88
N CYS A 132 89.01 23.92 -61.32
CA CYS A 132 88.14 25.01 -60.77
C CYS A 132 88.15 26.40 -61.51
N ARG A 133 87.19 27.33 -61.23
CA ARG A 133 86.99 28.68 -61.91
C ARG A 133 86.12 29.72 -61.14
N PHE A 134 86.39 31.04 -61.16
CA PHE A 134 85.79 32.12 -60.28
C PHE A 134 85.08 33.36 -60.95
N PRO A 135 84.33 34.25 -60.21
CA PRO A 135 83.41 35.32 -60.75
C PRO A 135 83.79 36.83 -60.49
N ASP A 136 82.95 37.80 -60.94
CA ASP A 136 83.27 39.26 -61.09
C ASP A 136 82.41 40.28 -60.27
N LYS A 137 82.47 41.60 -60.59
CA LYS A 137 81.72 42.70 -59.93
C LYS A 137 80.21 42.73 -60.14
N THR A 138 79.67 41.91 -61.05
CA THR A 138 78.23 41.74 -61.22
C THR A 138 77.65 40.73 -60.22
N GLN A 139 78.51 39.91 -59.60
CA GLN A 139 78.15 38.95 -58.57
C GLN A 139 77.86 39.67 -57.24
N SER A 140 76.81 39.27 -56.52
CA SER A 140 76.57 39.73 -55.14
C SER A 140 77.43 38.96 -54.12
N CYS A 141 77.94 39.62 -53.07
CA CYS A 141 78.68 38.98 -51.93
C CYS A 141 78.02 39.24 -50.55
N GLY A 142 76.81 39.79 -50.56
CA GLY A 142 76.01 39.86 -49.34
C GLY A 142 74.54 40.07 -49.64
N SER A 143 73.70 39.89 -48.63
CA SER A 143 72.28 40.21 -48.70
C SER A 143 72.02 41.71 -48.65
N ALA A 144 70.96 42.09 -49.35
CA ALA A 144 70.25 43.34 -49.10
C ALA A 144 69.63 43.34 -47.69
N SER A 145 69.28 44.53 -47.18
CA SER A 145 68.70 44.71 -45.85
C SER A 145 67.65 45.82 -45.83
N CYS A 146 66.39 45.46 -45.62
CA CYS A 146 65.23 46.34 -45.56
C CYS A 146 64.52 46.21 -44.21
N SER A 147 64.28 47.33 -43.53
CA SER A 147 63.52 47.38 -42.28
C SER A 147 62.65 48.63 -42.22
N ALA A 148 61.46 48.51 -41.59
CA ALA A 148 60.50 49.61 -41.37
C ALA A 148 60.17 50.48 -42.62
N GLY A 149 60.28 49.92 -43.83
CA GLY A 149 60.05 50.64 -45.08
C GLY A 149 61.28 51.34 -45.67
N SER A 150 62.50 50.86 -45.41
CA SER A 150 63.75 51.37 -46.01
C SER A 150 64.81 50.27 -46.22
N LEU A 151 65.57 50.28 -47.32
CA LEU A 151 66.30 49.19 -48.01
C LEU A 151 67.78 49.49 -48.38
N GLU A 152 68.74 48.55 -48.19
CA GLU A 152 70.16 48.59 -48.66
C GLU A 152 70.60 47.36 -49.50
N ALA A 153 71.72 47.39 -50.27
CA ALA A 153 72.24 46.21 -51.06
C ALA A 153 73.80 46.12 -51.32
N PRO A 154 74.45 44.92 -51.46
CA PRO A 154 75.91 44.74 -51.71
C PRO A 154 76.43 43.81 -52.86
N VAL A 155 77.65 44.04 -53.41
CA VAL A 155 78.27 43.24 -54.52
C VAL A 155 79.78 42.93 -54.45
N CYS A 156 80.23 41.73 -54.93
CA CYS A 156 81.63 41.24 -55.06
C CYS A 156 82.50 42.26 -55.83
N ASP A 157 83.83 42.10 -55.80
CA ASP A 157 84.83 42.98 -56.43
C ASP A 157 85.61 42.35 -57.60
N GLY A 158 85.40 41.06 -57.87
CA GLY A 158 86.13 40.28 -58.89
C GLY A 158 87.47 39.69 -58.43
N ALA A 159 87.76 39.72 -57.13
CA ALA A 159 88.86 38.98 -56.52
C ALA A 159 88.46 38.29 -55.18
N GLY A 160 87.44 38.79 -54.46
CA GLY A 160 86.80 38.14 -53.31
C GLY A 160 86.10 38.99 -52.22
N GLY A 161 85.56 40.21 -52.43
CA GLY A 161 84.86 41.00 -51.35
C GLY A 161 83.86 42.12 -51.77
N CYS A 162 83.12 42.79 -50.84
CA CYS A 162 81.94 43.66 -51.15
C CYS A 162 81.54 44.84 -50.17
N ALA A 163 80.56 45.74 -50.54
CA ALA A 163 80.13 47.00 -49.83
C ALA A 163 78.62 47.47 -50.03
N LYS A 164 78.03 48.47 -49.29
CA LYS A 164 76.53 48.75 -49.10
C LYS A 164 76.00 50.24 -49.08
N THR A 165 74.67 50.55 -49.27
CA THR A 165 73.97 51.91 -49.14
C THR A 165 72.37 51.89 -49.13
N PRO A 166 71.57 52.81 -48.46
CA PRO A 166 70.07 52.78 -48.24
C PRO A 166 69.03 53.61 -49.12
N THR A 167 67.69 53.30 -49.09
CA THR A 167 66.50 54.01 -49.75
C THR A 167 65.08 53.64 -49.20
N LEU A 168 64.03 54.50 -49.29
CA LEU A 168 62.63 54.37 -48.73
C LEU A 168 61.55 53.65 -49.62
N CYS A 169 60.38 53.26 -49.04
CA CYS A 169 59.34 52.38 -49.64
C CYS A 169 57.88 52.89 -49.84
N ASP A 170 57.59 54.20 -49.92
CA ASP A 170 56.28 54.77 -50.36
C ASP A 170 54.98 54.16 -49.76
N GLY A 171 54.96 53.88 -48.46
CA GLY A 171 53.75 53.41 -47.74
C GLY A 171 53.47 51.91 -47.85
N PHE A 172 54.24 51.18 -48.66
CA PHE A 172 54.32 49.72 -48.60
C PHE A 172 55.31 49.28 -47.52
N ALA A 173 55.14 48.07 -47.00
CA ALA A 173 56.11 47.45 -46.11
C ALA A 173 57.38 47.01 -46.88
N CYS A 174 58.49 46.80 -46.16
CA CYS A 174 59.57 45.97 -46.70
C CYS A 174 59.03 44.57 -47.02
N GLU A 175 59.58 43.93 -48.05
CA GLU A 175 59.37 42.51 -48.29
C GLU A 175 59.82 41.66 -47.08
N ALA A 176 59.20 40.49 -46.91
CA ALA A 176 59.63 39.51 -45.91
C ALA A 176 61.05 38.95 -46.17
N SER A 177 61.56 39.13 -47.40
CA SER A 177 62.96 38.91 -47.77
C SER A 177 63.93 39.84 -47.03
N GLY A 178 63.42 40.92 -46.42
CA GLY A 178 64.22 42.02 -45.90
C GLY A 178 65.17 42.57 -46.97
N SER A 179 64.80 42.50 -48.26
CA SER A 179 65.74 42.72 -49.38
C SER A 179 65.16 43.59 -50.51
N ALA A 180 63.90 44.01 -50.41
CA ALA A 180 63.30 45.02 -51.26
C ALA A 180 62.13 45.73 -50.56
N CYS A 181 61.66 46.83 -51.14
CA CYS A 181 60.35 47.41 -50.84
C CYS A 181 59.27 46.62 -51.59
N LYS A 182 58.13 46.31 -50.95
CA LYS A 182 56.96 45.81 -51.69
C LYS A 182 56.47 46.92 -52.62
N SER A 183 56.07 46.57 -53.85
CA SER A 183 55.58 47.51 -54.88
C SER A 183 54.07 47.37 -55.16
N SER A 184 53.46 46.36 -54.56
CA SER A 184 52.03 46.07 -54.54
C SER A 184 51.72 45.33 -53.25
N CYS A 185 50.46 45.31 -52.86
CA CYS A 185 49.98 44.55 -51.70
C CYS A 185 49.03 43.42 -52.10
N SER A 186 48.87 42.48 -51.17
CA SER A 186 48.00 41.30 -51.22
C SER A 186 47.15 41.26 -49.94
N ASP A 187 47.77 41.55 -48.80
CA ASP A 187 47.12 41.74 -47.49
C ASP A 187 47.65 42.99 -46.76
N ASN A 188 47.13 43.26 -45.56
CA ASN A 188 47.46 44.48 -44.80
C ASN A 188 48.90 44.49 -44.24
N GLY A 189 49.56 43.33 -44.08
CA GLY A 189 50.98 43.21 -43.75
C GLY A 189 51.93 43.52 -44.91
N ASP A 190 51.39 43.76 -46.11
CA ASP A 190 52.12 44.36 -47.22
C ASP A 190 52.14 45.90 -47.16
N CYS A 191 51.38 46.51 -46.25
CA CYS A 191 51.24 47.96 -46.09
C CYS A 191 51.91 48.46 -44.80
N SER A 192 52.43 49.70 -44.84
CA SER A 192 53.13 50.32 -43.72
C SER A 192 52.19 51.14 -42.84
N GLY A 193 51.76 50.59 -41.70
CA GLY A 193 51.04 51.34 -40.66
C GLY A 193 49.54 51.40 -40.87
N THR A 194 48.96 52.60 -41.01
CA THR A 194 47.50 52.85 -41.03
C THR A 194 46.82 52.56 -42.37
N PHE A 195 47.47 51.78 -43.24
CA PHE A 195 46.98 51.46 -44.58
C PHE A 195 46.61 49.97 -44.67
N GLN A 196 45.48 49.69 -45.31
CA GLN A 196 45.00 48.36 -45.69
C GLN A 196 45.25 48.11 -47.18
N CYS A 197 45.36 46.85 -47.59
CA CYS A 197 45.42 46.50 -49.00
C CYS A 197 44.04 46.44 -49.64
N VAL A 198 43.81 47.23 -50.69
CA VAL A 198 42.62 47.13 -51.54
C VAL A 198 43.04 47.19 -53.01
N GLY A 199 42.74 46.13 -53.77
CA GLY A 199 42.99 46.09 -55.22
C GLY A 199 44.46 46.24 -55.61
N GLY A 200 45.38 45.69 -54.81
CA GLY A 200 46.83 45.77 -55.04
C GLY A 200 47.51 47.02 -54.51
N LYS A 201 46.78 47.95 -53.88
CA LYS A 201 47.29 49.23 -53.36
C LYS A 201 46.98 49.43 -51.88
N CYS A 202 47.92 50.04 -51.16
CA CYS A 202 47.74 50.46 -49.78
C CYS A 202 46.85 51.72 -49.71
N VAL A 203 45.73 51.65 -49.00
CA VAL A 203 44.71 52.71 -48.85
C VAL A 203 44.22 52.82 -47.41
N ASN A 204 43.51 53.88 -47.03
CA ASN A 204 43.07 54.10 -45.65
C ASN A 204 41.99 53.11 -45.18
N GLN A 205 41.93 52.88 -43.86
CA GLN A 205 40.88 52.08 -43.19
C GLN A 205 39.59 52.89 -42.91
N LEU A 206 38.48 52.19 -42.67
CA LEU A 206 37.12 52.71 -42.45
C LEU A 206 36.88 53.16 -40.99
N PRO A 207 36.03 54.17 -40.74
CA PRO A 207 35.63 54.60 -39.40
C PRO A 207 34.55 53.70 -38.79
N ASN A 208 34.35 53.80 -37.47
CA ASN A 208 33.28 53.08 -36.77
C ASN A 208 31.88 53.44 -37.31
N GLY A 209 30.96 52.47 -37.26
CA GLY A 209 29.61 52.55 -37.82
C GLY A 209 29.53 52.27 -39.33
N ALA A 210 30.66 52.30 -40.07
CA ALA A 210 30.68 51.92 -41.48
C ALA A 210 30.51 50.41 -41.68
N SER A 211 29.78 49.99 -42.70
CA SER A 211 29.64 48.58 -43.06
C SER A 211 30.96 47.99 -43.56
N CYS A 212 31.39 46.88 -42.97
CA CYS A 212 32.66 46.20 -43.25
C CYS A 212 32.48 44.74 -43.73
N GLY A 213 31.24 44.24 -43.77
CA GLY A 213 30.95 42.87 -44.15
C GLY A 213 31.43 41.89 -43.08
N ASN A 214 32.50 41.15 -43.37
CA ASN A 214 33.17 40.28 -42.40
C ASN A 214 34.68 40.60 -42.30
N ASN A 215 35.09 41.83 -42.63
CA ASN A 215 36.50 42.22 -42.72
C ASN A 215 36.89 43.16 -41.58
N ASP A 216 37.36 42.59 -40.46
CA ASP A 216 37.99 43.31 -39.33
C ASP A 216 39.05 44.31 -39.81
N ASP A 217 39.86 43.89 -40.78
CA ASP A 217 41.00 44.63 -41.32
C ASP A 217 40.58 45.82 -42.20
N ALA A 218 39.31 45.90 -42.61
CA ALA A 218 38.75 47.09 -43.23
C ALA A 218 38.56 48.24 -42.24
N CYS A 219 38.42 47.94 -40.94
CA CYS A 219 38.10 48.92 -39.90
C CYS A 219 39.36 49.50 -39.24
N ALA A 220 39.36 50.81 -38.97
CA ALA A 220 40.41 51.48 -38.21
C ALA A 220 40.47 50.98 -36.74
N SER A 221 39.36 50.45 -36.22
CA SER A 221 39.31 49.74 -34.94
C SER A 221 39.86 48.30 -34.99
N LYS A 222 40.14 47.75 -36.19
CA LYS A 222 40.40 46.32 -36.45
C LYS A 222 39.27 45.38 -36.00
N HIS A 223 38.02 45.87 -35.92
CA HIS A 223 36.88 45.12 -35.38
C HIS A 223 35.62 45.32 -36.23
N CYS A 224 35.18 44.27 -36.93
CA CYS A 224 34.00 44.22 -37.78
C CYS A 224 32.90 43.36 -37.13
N VAL A 225 32.32 43.89 -36.05
CA VAL A 225 31.33 43.17 -35.23
C VAL A 225 29.93 43.44 -35.76
N ASP A 226 29.11 42.39 -35.88
CA ASP A 226 27.74 42.46 -36.43
C ASP A 226 27.63 43.05 -37.86
N GLY A 227 28.73 43.08 -38.61
CA GLY A 227 28.79 43.59 -39.99
C GLY A 227 29.19 45.06 -40.14
N VAL A 228 29.42 45.75 -39.02
CA VAL A 228 29.83 47.16 -38.97
C VAL A 228 31.12 47.36 -38.18
N CYS A 229 31.89 48.39 -38.52
CA CYS A 229 33.11 48.73 -37.79
C CYS A 229 32.75 49.14 -36.36
N CYS A 230 33.13 48.31 -35.39
CA CYS A 230 32.74 48.45 -34.00
C CYS A 230 33.88 49.05 -33.17
N GLY A 231 33.53 49.78 -32.10
CA GLY A 231 34.52 50.26 -31.11
C GLY A 231 35.18 49.17 -30.26
N SER A 232 34.65 47.95 -30.30
CA SER A 232 35.08 46.80 -29.48
C SER A 232 35.26 45.55 -30.35
N ALA A 233 36.18 44.66 -29.98
CA ALA A 233 36.45 43.39 -30.67
C ALA A 233 35.26 42.41 -30.64
N SER A 234 34.41 42.55 -29.64
CA SER A 234 33.14 41.85 -29.48
C SER A 234 32.22 42.71 -28.63
N CYS A 235 30.92 42.40 -28.68
CA CYS A 235 29.95 42.89 -27.70
C CYS A 235 29.71 41.82 -26.63
N ASP A 236 29.33 42.24 -25.42
CA ASP A 236 28.89 41.32 -24.38
C ASP A 236 27.69 40.47 -24.85
N ALA A 237 27.47 39.33 -24.20
CA ALA A 237 26.29 38.51 -24.46
C ALA A 237 25.01 39.35 -24.42
N CYS A 238 24.22 39.29 -25.51
CA CYS A 238 22.99 40.06 -25.73
C CYS A 238 23.14 41.56 -26.01
N ASN A 239 24.36 42.06 -26.25
CA ASN A 239 24.61 43.32 -26.94
C ASN A 239 25.00 43.06 -28.41
N ARG A 240 24.70 43.99 -29.32
CA ARG A 240 25.13 43.98 -30.73
C ARG A 240 25.61 45.35 -31.20
N CYS A 241 26.44 45.40 -32.23
CA CYS A 241 27.06 46.64 -32.72
C CYS A 241 26.36 47.27 -33.95
N ASP A 242 25.39 46.57 -34.55
CA ASP A 242 24.59 47.00 -35.72
C ASP A 242 23.18 47.51 -35.34
N ILE A 243 22.92 47.75 -34.05
CA ILE A 243 21.62 48.23 -33.57
C ILE A 243 21.34 49.62 -34.16
N ALA A 244 20.25 49.73 -34.91
CA ALA A 244 19.87 50.96 -35.61
C ALA A 244 19.73 52.17 -34.68
N GLY A 245 20.48 53.24 -34.95
CA GLY A 245 20.62 54.40 -34.08
C GLY A 245 21.71 54.28 -33.01
N SER A 246 22.61 53.31 -33.11
CA SER A 246 23.77 53.09 -32.22
C SER A 246 24.94 52.38 -32.94
N GLU A 247 24.94 52.38 -34.28
CA GLU A 247 25.84 51.62 -35.13
C GLU A 247 27.32 51.93 -34.85
N GLY A 248 28.13 50.88 -34.67
CA GLY A 248 29.53 50.97 -34.28
C GLY A 248 29.79 51.08 -32.77
N SER A 249 28.74 51.06 -31.94
CA SER A 249 28.82 50.90 -30.48
C SER A 249 27.93 49.76 -29.99
N CYS A 250 28.42 48.93 -29.07
CA CYS A 250 27.65 47.81 -28.52
C CYS A 250 26.41 48.29 -27.72
N ALA A 251 25.22 47.89 -28.17
CA ALA A 251 23.93 48.28 -27.59
C ALA A 251 23.03 47.04 -27.32
N PRO A 252 22.15 47.09 -26.30
CA PRO A 252 21.39 45.91 -25.87
C PRO A 252 20.26 45.50 -26.83
N LEU A 253 20.24 44.21 -27.15
CA LEU A 253 19.23 43.58 -28.02
C LEU A 253 17.87 43.50 -27.31
N ARG A 254 16.83 44.12 -27.89
CA ARG A 254 15.48 44.19 -27.30
C ARG A 254 14.59 43.06 -27.82
N CYS A 255 14.29 42.09 -26.97
CA CYS A 255 13.68 40.81 -27.37
C CYS A 255 12.22 40.57 -26.92
N GLY A 256 11.58 41.51 -26.21
CA GLY A 256 10.23 41.34 -25.67
C GLY A 256 9.24 40.83 -26.73
N PRO A 257 8.48 39.74 -26.47
CA PRO A 257 8.17 39.17 -25.14
C PRO A 257 9.18 38.14 -24.59
N TYR A 258 10.25 37.83 -25.33
CA TYR A 258 11.22 36.80 -24.98
C TYR A 258 12.49 37.40 -24.35
N THR A 259 13.28 36.57 -23.66
CA THR A 259 14.67 36.91 -23.34
C THR A 259 15.57 36.72 -24.57
N CYS A 260 16.75 37.35 -24.53
CA CYS A 260 17.80 37.08 -25.51
C CYS A 260 18.44 35.70 -25.25
N ASP A 261 18.83 35.03 -26.33
CA ASP A 261 19.66 33.84 -26.28
C ASP A 261 21.15 34.19 -26.33
N ALA A 262 21.78 34.18 -25.16
CA ALA A 262 23.22 34.39 -25.00
C ALA A 262 24.08 33.27 -25.64
N ALA A 263 23.50 32.14 -26.04
CA ALA A 263 24.19 31.06 -26.74
C ALA A 263 24.07 31.13 -28.28
N ALA A 264 23.25 32.03 -28.81
CA ALA A 264 23.17 32.28 -30.25
C ALA A 264 24.38 33.09 -30.74
N SER A 265 24.86 32.78 -31.94
CA SER A 265 25.93 33.51 -32.61
C SER A 265 25.51 33.85 -34.06
N PRO A 266 25.29 35.13 -34.41
CA PRO A 266 25.27 36.30 -33.52
C PRO A 266 24.17 36.21 -32.44
N ALA A 267 24.29 37.00 -31.38
CA ALA A 267 23.30 37.04 -30.29
C ALA A 267 21.91 37.38 -30.84
N ALA A 268 20.91 36.57 -30.49
CA ALA A 268 19.57 36.63 -31.07
C ALA A 268 18.50 36.56 -30.00
N CYS A 269 17.28 36.99 -30.33
CA CYS A 269 16.14 36.82 -29.44
C CYS A 269 15.61 35.38 -29.50
N LYS A 270 15.23 34.82 -28.34
CA LYS A 270 14.50 33.55 -28.34
C LYS A 270 13.16 33.75 -29.05
N VAL A 271 12.71 32.74 -29.77
CA VAL A 271 11.42 32.72 -30.51
C VAL A 271 10.42 31.71 -29.94
N ALA A 272 10.88 30.91 -28.98
CA ALA A 272 10.11 29.96 -28.19
C ALA A 272 10.67 29.92 -26.77
N CYS A 273 9.86 29.52 -25.79
CA CYS A 273 10.27 29.36 -24.40
C CYS A 273 10.24 27.88 -24.00
N SER A 274 11.21 27.46 -23.19
CA SER A 274 11.22 26.14 -22.54
C SER A 274 10.59 26.19 -21.15
N ALA A 275 10.90 27.26 -20.42
CA ALA A 275 10.44 27.60 -19.06
C ALA A 275 10.20 29.12 -18.94
N ASP A 276 9.64 29.56 -17.80
CA ASP A 276 9.26 30.97 -17.58
C ASP A 276 10.45 31.96 -17.61
N GLY A 277 11.69 31.49 -17.38
CA GLY A 277 12.91 32.31 -17.48
C GLY A 277 13.36 32.62 -18.92
N ASP A 278 12.73 32.01 -19.93
CA ASP A 278 12.94 32.36 -21.35
C ASP A 278 12.08 33.56 -21.80
N CYS A 279 11.31 34.15 -20.87
CA CYS A 279 10.38 35.24 -21.11
C CYS A 279 10.78 36.51 -20.37
N ASP A 280 10.53 37.67 -20.99
CA ASP A 280 10.74 38.96 -20.34
C ASP A 280 9.80 39.12 -19.12
N SER A 281 10.17 39.99 -18.19
CA SER A 281 9.57 40.22 -16.88
C SER A 281 8.03 40.33 -16.86
N GLY A 282 7.40 40.87 -17.91
CA GLY A 282 5.94 40.96 -18.06
C GLY A 282 5.23 39.69 -18.56
N TYR A 283 5.98 38.64 -18.92
CA TYR A 283 5.52 37.46 -19.64
C TYR A 283 5.83 36.15 -18.89
N TYR A 284 5.17 35.07 -19.28
CA TYR A 284 5.40 33.71 -18.79
C TYR A 284 5.31 32.70 -19.94
N CYS A 285 5.85 31.49 -19.75
CA CYS A 285 5.88 30.48 -20.79
C CYS A 285 4.58 29.65 -20.83
N ASP A 286 3.86 29.71 -21.93
CA ASP A 286 2.61 28.97 -22.11
C ASP A 286 2.82 27.51 -22.55
N ALA A 287 1.73 26.73 -22.55
CA ALA A 287 1.78 25.32 -22.97
C ALA A 287 2.17 25.14 -24.45
N ASN A 288 2.00 26.17 -25.28
CA ASN A 288 2.37 26.21 -26.69
C ASN A 288 3.82 26.72 -26.92
N LYS A 289 4.61 26.83 -25.84
CA LYS A 289 6.02 27.28 -25.86
C LYS A 289 6.20 28.72 -26.36
N LYS A 290 5.22 29.59 -26.07
CA LYS A 290 5.29 31.04 -26.34
C LYS A 290 5.30 31.85 -25.05
N CYS A 291 6.01 32.98 -25.07
CA CYS A 291 5.95 33.97 -24.01
C CYS A 291 4.68 34.81 -24.15
N VAL A 292 3.75 34.64 -23.21
CA VAL A 292 2.45 35.32 -23.19
C VAL A 292 2.31 36.17 -21.92
N SER A 293 1.55 37.26 -21.99
CA SER A 293 1.49 38.25 -20.91
C SER A 293 1.03 37.62 -19.59
N LYS A 294 1.67 38.01 -18.49
CA LYS A 294 1.24 37.60 -17.14
C LYS A 294 -0.19 38.04 -16.87
N LYS A 295 -0.92 37.14 -16.21
CA LYS A 295 -2.34 37.24 -15.89
C LYS A 295 -2.59 38.22 -14.75
N THR A 296 -3.69 38.95 -14.84
CA THR A 296 -4.15 39.83 -13.76
C THR A 296 -4.70 39.01 -12.60
N ASP A 297 -4.81 39.63 -11.42
CA ASP A 297 -5.52 39.03 -10.31
C ASP A 297 -6.96 38.63 -10.69
N GLY A 298 -7.42 37.52 -10.13
CA GLY A 298 -8.72 36.90 -10.40
C GLY A 298 -8.75 35.91 -11.58
N GLN A 299 -7.72 35.88 -12.42
CA GLN A 299 -7.62 34.90 -13.53
C GLN A 299 -7.07 33.54 -13.05
N SER A 300 -7.40 32.46 -13.76
CA SER A 300 -6.96 31.10 -13.41
C SER A 300 -5.51 30.82 -13.80
N CYS A 301 -4.77 30.08 -12.96
CA CYS A 301 -3.33 29.87 -13.10
C CYS A 301 -2.89 28.42 -12.83
N GLY A 302 -1.83 27.98 -13.51
CA GLY A 302 -1.16 26.71 -13.26
C GLY A 302 0.02 26.83 -12.28
N THR A 303 0.77 27.92 -12.36
CA THR A 303 1.99 28.20 -11.57
C THR A 303 2.05 29.67 -11.16
N ALA A 304 2.84 29.98 -10.13
CA ALA A 304 3.09 31.33 -9.62
C ALA A 304 3.51 32.33 -10.72
N ALA A 305 4.40 31.89 -11.62
CA ALA A 305 4.93 32.69 -12.72
C ALA A 305 3.88 33.18 -13.72
N GLN A 306 2.70 32.55 -13.80
CA GLN A 306 1.62 33.01 -14.69
C GLN A 306 0.98 34.32 -14.23
N CYS A 307 1.17 34.73 -12.98
CA CYS A 307 0.46 35.84 -12.35
C CYS A 307 1.35 37.09 -12.26
N GLN A 308 0.79 38.26 -12.54
CA GLN A 308 1.49 39.56 -12.39
C GLN A 308 1.96 39.79 -10.95
N SER A 309 1.16 39.34 -9.98
CA SER A 309 1.48 39.40 -8.55
C SER A 309 2.52 38.38 -8.08
N GLY A 310 2.82 37.36 -8.90
CA GLY A 310 3.64 36.21 -8.50
C GLY A 310 2.93 35.19 -7.59
N PHE A 311 1.66 35.39 -7.21
CA PHE A 311 0.94 34.47 -6.31
C PHE A 311 -0.18 33.73 -7.04
N CYS A 312 0.07 32.47 -7.40
CA CYS A 312 -0.95 31.53 -7.87
C CYS A 312 -1.43 30.67 -6.69
N VAL A 313 -2.55 31.04 -6.07
CA VAL A 313 -3.08 30.34 -4.90
C VAL A 313 -3.95 29.18 -5.34
N LYS A 314 -3.59 27.97 -4.91
CA LYS A 314 -4.37 26.73 -5.04
C LYS A 314 -4.91 26.36 -3.65
N GLU A 315 -6.15 25.90 -3.57
CA GLU A 315 -6.76 25.46 -2.31
C GLU A 315 -7.08 23.96 -2.36
N GLY A 316 -6.80 23.25 -1.26
CA GLY A 316 -6.92 21.78 -1.20
C GLY A 316 -6.05 21.07 -2.24
N ALA A 317 -6.60 20.05 -2.89
CA ALA A 317 -5.93 19.26 -3.93
C ALA A 317 -6.15 19.81 -5.36
N ALA A 318 -6.52 21.08 -5.52
CA ALA A 318 -6.82 21.65 -6.82
C ALA A 318 -5.58 21.73 -7.74
N THR A 319 -5.71 21.26 -8.98
CA THR A 319 -4.62 21.29 -9.98
C THR A 319 -4.38 22.69 -10.53
N SER A 320 -5.44 23.50 -10.66
CA SER A 320 -5.41 24.93 -11.01
C SER A 320 -5.69 25.82 -9.81
N GLY A 321 -5.10 27.01 -9.80
CA GLY A 321 -5.35 28.08 -8.82
C GLY A 321 -5.91 29.35 -9.44
N VAL A 322 -5.90 30.42 -8.66
CA VAL A 322 -6.25 31.79 -9.05
C VAL A 322 -5.06 32.72 -8.80
N CYS A 323 -4.82 33.68 -9.69
CA CYS A 323 -3.85 34.76 -9.47
C CYS A 323 -4.37 35.74 -8.42
N CYS A 324 -3.57 36.02 -7.40
CA CYS A 324 -4.03 36.74 -6.23
C CYS A 324 -3.08 37.86 -5.81
N ASN A 325 -3.62 38.95 -5.27
CA ASN A 325 -2.87 40.17 -4.97
C ASN A 325 -1.77 40.02 -3.91
N ARG A 326 -1.76 38.92 -3.15
CA ARG A 326 -0.71 38.52 -2.19
C ARG A 326 -0.76 37.00 -1.95
N ALA A 327 0.17 36.48 -1.14
CA ALA A 327 0.10 35.10 -0.65
C ALA A 327 -1.03 34.92 0.37
N CYS A 328 -1.91 33.94 0.14
CA CYS A 328 -2.91 33.43 1.07
C CYS A 328 -3.22 31.94 0.82
N GLY A 329 -4.04 31.32 1.67
CA GLY A 329 -4.57 29.96 1.45
C GLY A 329 -3.70 28.82 1.97
N GLY A 330 -2.50 29.08 2.49
CA GLY A 330 -1.58 28.06 3.00
C GLY A 330 -0.73 28.52 4.18
N GLY A 331 -0.13 27.56 4.90
CA GLY A 331 0.71 27.82 6.07
C GLY A 331 -0.03 28.60 7.16
N SER A 332 0.57 29.70 7.62
CA SER A 332 -0.02 30.64 8.58
C SER A 332 -1.27 31.37 8.05
N ASN A 333 -1.53 31.35 6.74
CA ASN A 333 -2.57 32.12 6.09
C ASN A 333 -3.71 31.22 5.58
N VAL A 334 -3.91 30.06 6.23
CA VAL A 334 -4.91 29.05 5.86
C VAL A 334 -6.36 29.57 5.92
N CYS A 335 -6.64 30.57 6.77
CA CYS A 335 -7.93 31.25 6.90
C CYS A 335 -8.09 32.47 5.99
N GLU A 336 -7.17 32.69 5.06
CA GLU A 336 -7.33 33.67 3.99
C GLU A 336 -7.59 32.96 2.65
N SER A 337 -8.40 33.57 1.79
CA SER A 337 -8.67 33.09 0.44
C SER A 337 -8.89 34.26 -0.52
N CYS A 338 -8.44 34.05 -1.75
CA CYS A 338 -8.70 34.89 -2.91
C CYS A 338 -9.56 34.17 -3.97
N GLN A 339 -10.18 33.04 -3.61
CA GLN A 339 -11.10 32.29 -4.45
C GLN A 339 -12.57 32.49 -4.04
N LEU A 340 -12.83 33.25 -2.96
CA LEU A 340 -14.18 33.54 -2.46
C LEU A 340 -15.03 34.30 -3.51
N ALA A 341 -16.29 33.88 -3.66
CA ALA A 341 -17.23 34.52 -4.58
C ALA A 341 -17.38 36.01 -4.28
N GLY A 342 -17.28 36.85 -5.32
CA GLY A 342 -17.28 38.32 -5.17
C GLY A 342 -15.99 38.95 -4.60
N LYS A 343 -14.95 38.15 -4.32
CA LYS A 343 -13.60 38.60 -3.91
C LYS A 343 -12.48 37.90 -4.69
N VAL A 344 -12.81 37.26 -5.82
CA VAL A 344 -11.87 36.48 -6.64
C VAL A 344 -10.66 37.36 -7.04
N GLY A 345 -9.45 36.89 -6.75
CA GLY A 345 -8.20 37.63 -6.92
C GLY A 345 -7.73 38.46 -5.71
N THR A 346 -8.60 38.74 -4.73
CA THR A 346 -8.25 39.53 -3.53
C THR A 346 -8.20 38.65 -2.28
N CYS A 347 -7.02 38.49 -1.67
CA CYS A 347 -6.87 37.71 -0.44
C CYS A 347 -7.61 38.37 0.75
N THR A 348 -8.70 37.74 1.18
CA THR A 348 -9.59 38.16 2.26
C THR A 348 -9.86 37.00 3.24
N PHE A 349 -10.36 37.26 4.44
CA PHE A 349 -10.63 36.19 5.41
C PHE A 349 -11.79 35.29 4.96
N LYS A 350 -11.62 33.97 5.14
CA LYS A 350 -12.67 32.97 4.99
C LYS A 350 -13.76 33.18 6.06
N PRO A 351 -15.03 32.87 5.77
CA PRO A 351 -16.13 33.03 6.73
C PRO A 351 -15.86 32.36 8.09
N ALA A 352 -16.41 32.94 9.16
CA ALA A 352 -16.32 32.37 10.50
C ALA A 352 -16.90 30.95 10.53
N GLY A 353 -16.20 30.03 11.21
CA GLY A 353 -16.57 28.61 11.28
C GLY A 353 -16.04 27.74 10.12
N THR A 354 -15.39 28.32 9.10
CA THR A 354 -14.74 27.52 8.03
C THR A 354 -13.63 26.67 8.62
N SER A 355 -13.67 25.35 8.42
CA SER A 355 -12.64 24.41 8.88
C SER A 355 -11.26 24.70 8.27
N CYS A 356 -10.19 24.53 9.04
CA CYS A 356 -8.82 24.80 8.62
C CYS A 356 -7.79 24.01 9.43
N GLY A 357 -6.55 23.89 8.94
CA GLY A 357 -5.43 23.36 9.72
C GLY A 357 -5.42 21.82 9.86
N ALA A 358 -5.09 21.34 11.05
CA ALA A 358 -4.95 19.92 11.36
C ALA A 358 -6.31 19.22 11.53
N ALA A 359 -6.32 17.88 11.50
CA ALA A 359 -7.51 17.08 11.77
C ALA A 359 -8.07 17.32 13.18
N ASP A 360 -9.38 17.16 13.31
CA ASP A 360 -10.10 17.27 14.59
C ASP A 360 -9.51 16.35 15.65
N VAL A 361 -9.39 16.86 16.89
CA VAL A 361 -8.84 16.11 18.03
C VAL A 361 -9.91 15.96 19.11
N CYS A 362 -10.21 14.71 19.48
CA CYS A 362 -11.13 14.38 20.55
C CYS A 362 -10.39 14.00 21.83
N SER A 363 -10.73 14.66 22.94
CA SER A 363 -10.17 14.41 24.28
C SER A 363 -11.22 13.89 25.26
N ASP A 364 -10.85 12.89 26.05
CA ASP A 364 -11.66 12.31 27.14
C ASP A 364 -11.17 12.81 28.51
N ASN A 365 -12.07 13.28 29.37
CA ASN A 365 -11.77 13.68 30.75
C ASN A 365 -12.42 12.70 31.74
N ALA A 366 -11.61 11.79 32.29
CA ALA A 366 -12.06 10.74 33.20
C ALA A 366 -12.58 11.25 34.55
N SER A 367 -12.11 12.42 35.03
CA SER A 367 -12.55 13.00 36.31
C SER A 367 -13.96 13.60 36.24
N THR A 368 -14.37 14.09 35.08
CA THR A 368 -15.71 14.67 34.85
C THR A 368 -16.64 13.75 34.05
N ARG A 369 -16.13 12.64 33.50
CA ARG A 369 -16.80 11.76 32.51
C ARG A 369 -17.40 12.56 31.33
N THR A 370 -16.65 13.54 30.86
CA THR A 370 -16.99 14.32 29.67
C THR A 370 -15.93 14.12 28.59
N SER A 371 -16.34 14.31 27.35
CA SER A 371 -15.47 14.19 26.17
C SER A 371 -15.80 15.36 25.24
N ALA A 372 -14.83 15.84 24.49
CA ALA A 372 -15.03 16.96 23.59
C ALA A 372 -14.12 16.87 22.36
N VAL A 373 -14.63 17.33 21.21
CA VAL A 373 -13.85 17.49 19.98
C VAL A 373 -13.42 18.94 19.88
N THR A 374 -12.13 19.17 19.70
CA THR A 374 -11.58 20.49 19.35
C THR A 374 -11.36 20.54 17.85
N HIS A 375 -12.22 21.31 17.20
CA HIS A 375 -12.10 21.66 15.79
C HIS A 375 -11.12 22.83 15.61
N GLN A 376 -10.50 22.93 14.45
CA GLN A 376 -9.73 24.11 14.04
C GLN A 376 -10.54 24.87 12.97
N GLN A 377 -10.89 26.12 13.26
CA GLN A 377 -11.81 26.93 12.44
C GLN A 377 -11.31 28.36 12.26
N CYS A 378 -11.75 29.00 11.18
CA CYS A 378 -11.48 30.41 10.93
C CYS A 378 -12.40 31.32 11.74
N SER A 379 -11.87 32.43 12.26
CA SER A 379 -12.65 33.42 13.03
C SER A 379 -13.42 34.43 12.16
N GLY A 380 -13.17 34.46 10.84
CA GLY A 380 -13.60 35.56 9.97
C GLY A 380 -12.76 36.83 10.05
N SER A 381 -11.73 36.86 10.91
CA SER A 381 -10.94 38.05 11.25
C SER A 381 -9.43 37.82 11.41
N ALA A 382 -8.97 36.58 11.28
CA ALA A 382 -7.57 36.18 11.46
C ALA A 382 -7.11 35.23 10.33
N ALA A 383 -5.81 35.27 10.03
CA ALA A 383 -5.19 34.43 9.00
C ALA A 383 -4.94 32.97 9.46
N SER A 384 -4.78 32.78 10.77
CA SER A 384 -4.63 31.49 11.43
C SER A 384 -5.96 30.90 11.90
N CYS A 385 -5.99 29.58 12.13
CA CYS A 385 -7.07 28.91 12.83
C CYS A 385 -7.20 29.35 14.30
N VAL A 386 -8.41 29.26 14.83
CA VAL A 386 -8.71 29.26 16.27
C VAL A 386 -9.34 27.91 16.68
N PRO A 387 -9.02 27.38 17.87
CA PRO A 387 -9.62 26.16 18.37
C PRO A 387 -11.06 26.40 18.83
N VAL A 388 -11.99 25.53 18.42
CA VAL A 388 -13.40 25.53 18.84
C VAL A 388 -13.72 24.16 19.43
N THR A 389 -13.90 24.10 20.75
CA THR A 389 -14.16 22.85 21.48
C THR A 389 -15.67 22.64 21.67
N LEU A 390 -16.20 21.57 21.10
CA LEU A 390 -17.61 21.15 21.22
C LEU A 390 -17.73 19.89 22.10
N PRO A 391 -18.65 19.86 23.08
CA PRO A 391 -18.86 18.69 23.93
C PRO A 391 -19.52 17.54 23.16
N CYS A 392 -19.09 16.32 23.45
CA CYS A 392 -19.77 15.11 22.97
C CYS A 392 -21.12 14.91 23.67
N ALA A 393 -21.98 14.10 23.04
CA ALA A 393 -23.24 13.67 23.63
C ALA A 393 -22.99 12.98 24.99
N ALA A 394 -23.89 13.20 25.97
CA ALA A 394 -23.73 12.72 27.33
C ALA A 394 -23.51 11.19 27.38
N GLY A 395 -22.51 10.74 28.14
CA GLY A 395 -22.13 9.33 28.25
C GLY A 395 -21.20 8.82 27.13
N SER A 396 -21.01 9.54 26.02
CA SER A 396 -20.12 9.14 24.93
C SER A 396 -18.65 9.51 25.18
N LYS A 397 -17.72 8.59 24.88
CA LYS A 397 -16.29 8.88 24.76
C LYS A 397 -15.94 9.36 23.36
N CYS A 398 -14.67 9.72 23.17
CA CYS A 398 -14.04 9.75 21.87
C CYS A 398 -14.00 8.36 21.21
N ASN A 399 -14.05 8.34 19.87
CA ASN A 399 -13.84 7.14 19.07
C ASN A 399 -12.41 6.59 19.24
N ALA A 400 -12.18 5.33 18.82
CA ALA A 400 -10.87 4.69 18.93
C ALA A 400 -9.74 5.46 18.22
N ALA A 401 -10.06 6.23 17.16
CA ALA A 401 -9.12 7.07 16.42
C ALA A 401 -8.80 8.41 17.10
N LYS A 402 -9.50 8.78 18.18
CA LYS A 402 -9.41 10.09 18.87
C LYS A 402 -9.64 11.32 17.97
N THR A 403 -10.42 11.16 16.91
CA THR A 403 -10.76 12.24 15.96
C THR A 403 -12.17 12.79 16.12
N ALA A 404 -13.09 12.02 16.71
CA ALA A 404 -14.48 12.42 16.87
C ALA A 404 -15.10 11.80 18.13
N CYS A 405 -16.24 12.32 18.56
CA CYS A 405 -17.12 11.62 19.50
C CYS A 405 -17.55 10.26 18.92
N ALA A 406 -17.73 9.25 19.77
CA ALA A 406 -18.36 8.00 19.37
C ALA A 406 -19.84 8.25 19.01
N THR A 407 -20.15 8.26 17.72
CA THR A 407 -21.52 8.37 17.15
C THR A 407 -22.28 7.05 17.16
N SER A 408 -21.60 5.98 17.56
CA SER A 408 -22.06 4.61 17.66
C SER A 408 -21.38 3.98 18.86
N CYS A 409 -22.11 3.13 19.59
CA CYS A 409 -21.58 2.30 20.66
C CYS A 409 -21.28 0.91 20.11
N ALA A 410 -20.43 0.86 19.08
CA ALA A 410 -20.08 -0.38 18.40
C ALA A 410 -19.31 -1.32 19.34
N ALA A 411 -18.60 -0.75 20.32
CA ALA A 411 -18.15 -1.45 21.51
C ALA A 411 -18.63 -0.73 22.79
N HIS A 412 -18.99 -1.51 23.82
CA HIS A 412 -19.30 -1.00 25.15
C HIS A 412 -18.20 -0.09 25.74
N GLY A 413 -16.95 -0.30 25.35
CA GLY A 413 -15.80 0.53 25.75
C GLY A 413 -15.89 2.00 25.32
N GLU A 414 -16.67 2.33 24.29
CA GLU A 414 -16.87 3.69 23.74
C GLU A 414 -17.81 4.56 24.62
N CYS A 415 -18.36 3.99 25.69
CA CYS A 415 -19.23 4.70 26.64
C CYS A 415 -18.57 4.86 28.01
N TRP A 416 -18.84 6.00 28.67
CA TRP A 416 -18.38 6.28 30.04
C TRP A 416 -18.90 5.27 31.06
N GLU A 417 -20.19 4.95 30.97
CA GLU A 417 -20.84 3.94 31.82
C GLU A 417 -20.64 2.50 31.30
N GLY A 418 -19.88 2.31 30.21
CA GLY A 418 -19.63 0.99 29.64
C GLY A 418 -20.88 0.27 29.10
N ILE A 419 -21.96 1.00 28.79
CA ILE A 419 -23.25 0.46 28.36
C ILE A 419 -23.74 1.19 27.10
N CYS A 420 -23.98 0.43 26.03
CA CYS A 420 -24.78 0.82 24.87
C CYS A 420 -26.28 0.71 25.20
N ASP A 421 -27.16 1.47 24.54
CA ASP A 421 -28.62 1.30 24.69
C ASP A 421 -29.11 0.01 24.00
N LEU A 422 -28.87 -1.14 24.66
CA LEU A 422 -29.25 -2.48 24.21
C LEU A 422 -30.78 -2.73 24.18
N TRP A 423 -31.61 -1.76 24.56
CA TRP A 423 -33.05 -2.00 24.77
C TRP A 423 -33.81 -2.28 23.47
N ASP A 424 -33.30 -1.82 22.33
CA ASP A 424 -33.80 -2.17 20.99
C ASP A 424 -32.73 -2.83 20.11
N ILE A 425 -32.55 -4.13 20.30
CA ILE A 425 -31.79 -5.08 19.45
C ILE A 425 -32.23 -5.13 17.96
N HIS A 426 -33.14 -4.26 17.52
CA HIS A 426 -33.42 -3.98 16.11
C HIS A 426 -32.86 -2.62 15.63
N GLY A 427 -31.86 -2.09 16.33
CA GLY A 427 -30.80 -1.27 15.71
C GLY A 427 -31.11 0.20 15.48
N ARG A 428 -31.99 0.83 16.27
CA ARG A 428 -32.40 2.23 16.05
C ARG A 428 -31.94 3.29 17.06
N GLN A 429 -31.31 2.91 18.19
CA GLN A 429 -30.62 3.89 19.06
C GLN A 429 -29.26 3.36 19.53
N ASN A 430 -28.25 3.54 18.70
CA ASN A 430 -26.86 3.18 19.02
C ASN A 430 -26.18 4.28 19.88
N LYS A 431 -26.72 4.51 21.09
CA LYS A 431 -26.34 5.60 22.01
C LYS A 431 -25.81 5.07 23.34
N CYS A 432 -24.92 5.82 23.98
CA CYS A 432 -24.42 5.48 25.31
C CYS A 432 -25.48 5.70 26.38
N ALA A 433 -25.53 4.84 27.38
CA ALA A 433 -26.37 5.07 28.56
C ALA A 433 -25.92 6.34 29.29
N ALA A 434 -26.88 7.17 29.70
CA ALA A 434 -26.61 8.32 30.53
C ALA A 434 -26.25 7.88 31.97
N PRO A 435 -25.35 8.59 32.68
CA PRO A 435 -25.08 8.32 34.09
C PRO A 435 -26.34 8.41 34.98
N ALA A 436 -27.30 9.26 34.62
CA ALA A 436 -28.58 9.39 35.32
C ALA A 436 -29.49 8.14 35.19
N ASP A 437 -29.38 7.40 34.09
CA ASP A 437 -30.19 6.21 33.76
C ASP A 437 -29.56 4.90 34.25
N THR A 438 -28.38 4.98 34.87
CA THR A 438 -27.51 3.84 35.14
C THR A 438 -27.23 3.67 36.64
N CYS A 439 -27.17 2.42 37.09
CA CYS A 439 -26.54 2.01 38.34
C CYS A 439 -25.45 0.99 38.00
N HIS A 440 -24.35 0.91 38.74
CA HIS A 440 -23.42 -0.22 38.63
C HIS A 440 -23.52 -1.07 39.90
N ALA A 441 -23.35 -2.39 39.78
CA ALA A 441 -23.26 -3.28 40.92
C ALA A 441 -21.83 -3.83 40.97
N SER A 442 -21.14 -3.69 42.11
CA SER A 442 -19.81 -4.26 42.34
C SER A 442 -19.88 -5.28 43.46
N ALA A 443 -19.32 -6.46 43.25
CA ALA A 443 -19.19 -7.46 44.31
C ALA A 443 -18.35 -6.88 45.46
N GLY A 444 -18.74 -7.19 46.71
CA GLY A 444 -18.11 -6.67 47.93
C GLY A 444 -16.75 -7.28 48.23
N GLY A 445 -15.75 -6.97 47.40
CA GLY A 445 -14.35 -7.39 47.56
C GLY A 445 -13.38 -6.32 47.05
N SER A 446 -12.14 -6.32 47.54
CA SER A 446 -11.17 -5.24 47.28
C SER A 446 -10.60 -5.26 45.86
N GLY A 447 -11.34 -4.66 44.91
CA GLY A 447 -10.92 -4.36 43.55
C GLY A 447 -10.91 -2.85 43.27
N ALA A 448 -9.82 -2.32 42.71
CA ALA A 448 -9.70 -0.89 42.43
C ALA A 448 -10.49 -0.48 41.17
N GLY A 449 -11.43 0.46 41.31
CA GLY A 449 -12.21 1.01 40.20
C GLY A 449 -12.67 2.44 40.45
N SER A 450 -12.38 3.35 39.53
CA SER A 450 -12.60 4.80 39.68
C SER A 450 -14.04 5.26 39.39
N TYR A 451 -15.03 4.54 39.91
CA TYR A 451 -16.46 4.85 39.73
C TYR A 451 -17.06 5.34 41.06
N SER A 452 -17.34 6.64 41.13
CA SER A 452 -17.91 7.33 42.29
C SER A 452 -19.37 6.95 42.53
N SER A 453 -19.65 6.31 43.67
CA SER A 453 -20.80 5.41 43.88
C SER A 453 -20.74 4.19 42.94
N PRO A 454 -21.13 3.01 43.43
CA PRO A 454 -22.56 2.72 43.56
C PRO A 454 -22.89 1.77 44.72
N ALA A 455 -24.13 1.28 44.78
CA ALA A 455 -24.60 0.38 45.83
C ALA A 455 -23.99 -1.03 45.71
N GLY A 456 -23.75 -1.68 46.86
CA GLY A 456 -22.86 -2.85 46.98
C GLY A 456 -23.44 -4.21 46.58
N THR A 457 -24.58 -4.24 45.87
CA THR A 457 -25.28 -5.48 45.44
C THR A 457 -26.00 -5.24 44.11
N ILE A 458 -26.28 -6.29 43.34
CA ILE A 458 -27.12 -6.16 42.12
C ILE A 458 -28.55 -5.77 42.52
N GLN A 459 -29.10 -6.37 43.57
CA GLN A 459 -30.46 -6.10 44.04
C GLN A 459 -30.66 -4.64 44.43
N SER A 460 -29.69 -3.99 45.08
CA SER A 460 -29.82 -2.57 45.45
C SER A 460 -29.84 -1.63 44.24
N CYS A 461 -29.25 -2.02 43.10
CA CYS A 461 -29.43 -1.32 41.84
C CYS A 461 -30.80 -1.58 41.18
N LEU A 462 -31.39 -2.77 41.36
CA LEU A 462 -32.76 -3.06 40.90
C LEU A 462 -33.79 -2.27 41.72
N ASP A 463 -33.59 -2.13 43.03
CA ASP A 463 -34.41 -1.30 43.91
C ASP A 463 -34.23 0.20 43.65
N ALA A 464 -33.10 0.63 43.08
CA ALA A 464 -32.91 1.99 42.57
C ALA A 464 -33.62 2.28 41.22
N GLN A 465 -34.29 1.27 40.63
CA GLN A 465 -35.16 1.35 39.44
C GLN A 465 -34.54 2.10 38.25
N LYS A 466 -33.22 1.93 38.02
CA LYS A 466 -32.50 2.48 36.87
C LYS A 466 -32.77 1.67 35.60
N LYS A 467 -32.72 2.33 34.43
CA LYS A 467 -32.92 1.70 33.12
C LYS A 467 -31.85 0.63 32.85
N TYR A 468 -30.62 0.85 33.35
CA TYR A 468 -29.52 -0.10 33.27
C TYR A 468 -28.89 -0.40 34.63
N VAL A 469 -28.52 -1.65 34.81
CA VAL A 469 -27.65 -2.12 35.90
C VAL A 469 -26.40 -2.74 35.29
N ARG A 470 -25.27 -2.02 35.38
CA ARG A 470 -23.95 -2.51 34.96
C ARG A 470 -23.41 -3.45 36.02
N VAL A 471 -23.30 -4.74 35.73
CA VAL A 471 -22.67 -5.69 36.66
C VAL A 471 -21.18 -5.78 36.31
N VAL A 472 -20.33 -5.61 37.32
CA VAL A 472 -18.86 -5.66 37.21
C VAL A 472 -18.39 -7.12 37.30
N ASP A 473 -17.22 -7.44 36.73
CA ASP A 473 -16.55 -8.74 36.93
C ASP A 473 -16.54 -9.12 38.43
N GLY A 474 -17.09 -10.29 38.78
CA GLY A 474 -17.23 -10.72 40.17
C GLY A 474 -18.27 -11.83 40.39
N THR A 475 -18.27 -12.38 41.59
CA THR A 475 -19.28 -13.33 42.08
C THR A 475 -20.21 -12.62 43.07
N TYR A 476 -21.51 -12.79 42.89
CA TYR A 476 -22.57 -12.17 43.67
C TYR A 476 -23.46 -13.28 44.25
N THR A 477 -23.70 -13.28 45.56
CA THR A 477 -24.55 -14.30 46.22
C THR A 477 -25.86 -13.64 46.65
N GLU A 478 -26.80 -13.57 45.72
CA GLU A 478 -28.02 -12.77 45.80
C GLU A 478 -29.19 -13.50 45.13
N ASN A 479 -30.42 -13.29 45.62
CA ASN A 479 -31.64 -13.66 44.90
C ASN A 479 -32.26 -12.35 44.38
N LEU A 480 -32.38 -12.20 43.06
CA LEU A 480 -32.73 -10.93 42.42
C LEU A 480 -34.23 -10.83 42.11
N VAL A 481 -34.82 -9.65 42.37
CA VAL A 481 -36.24 -9.35 42.13
C VAL A 481 -36.38 -8.10 41.28
N VAL A 482 -36.80 -8.28 40.03
CA VAL A 482 -37.03 -7.20 39.07
C VAL A 482 -38.43 -6.62 39.26
N LYS A 483 -38.49 -5.38 39.76
CA LYS A 483 -39.71 -4.62 40.09
C LYS A 483 -40.05 -3.50 39.10
N ALA A 484 -39.20 -3.27 38.10
CA ALA A 484 -39.35 -2.23 37.08
C ALA A 484 -38.65 -2.64 35.77
N PRO A 485 -39.00 -2.07 34.61
CA PRO A 485 -38.37 -2.44 33.34
C PRO A 485 -36.88 -2.05 33.29
N VAL A 486 -35.99 -3.03 33.10
CA VAL A 486 -34.54 -2.88 33.33
C VAL A 486 -33.71 -3.75 32.38
N ALA A 487 -32.47 -3.34 32.12
CA ALA A 487 -31.43 -4.15 31.49
C ALA A 487 -30.25 -4.38 32.45
N LEU A 488 -30.00 -5.64 32.82
CA LEU A 488 -28.81 -6.08 33.54
C LEU A 488 -27.72 -6.40 32.50
N VAL A 489 -26.56 -5.74 32.60
CA VAL A 489 -25.52 -5.79 31.57
C VAL A 489 -24.16 -6.03 32.19
N ALA A 490 -23.49 -7.13 31.81
CA ALA A 490 -22.10 -7.42 32.12
C ALA A 490 -21.24 -7.20 30.86
N PRO A 491 -20.71 -5.98 30.62
CA PRO A 491 -20.10 -5.58 29.35
C PRO A 491 -18.70 -6.17 29.08
N SER A 492 -18.26 -7.10 29.94
CA SER A 492 -16.97 -7.79 29.94
C SER A 492 -17.08 -9.26 29.54
N SER A 493 -18.29 -9.75 29.25
CA SER A 493 -18.50 -11.09 28.70
C SER A 493 -17.94 -11.19 27.27
N PRO A 494 -17.20 -12.26 26.93
CA PRO A 494 -16.58 -12.41 25.61
C PRO A 494 -17.60 -12.87 24.56
N GLN A 495 -17.93 -12.00 23.61
CA GLN A 495 -18.70 -12.39 22.43
C GLN A 495 -17.95 -13.43 21.59
N GLY A 496 -18.42 -14.67 21.50
CA GLY A 496 -17.94 -15.61 20.49
C GLY A 496 -18.28 -17.09 20.67
N ALA A 497 -18.35 -17.79 19.53
CA ALA A 497 -18.42 -19.23 19.36
C ALA A 497 -19.64 -19.97 19.97
N PHE A 498 -20.53 -20.43 19.09
CA PHE A 498 -21.56 -21.43 19.40
C PHE A 498 -20.98 -22.82 19.77
N SER A 499 -19.75 -23.11 19.32
CA SER A 499 -19.08 -24.39 19.50
C SER A 499 -18.29 -24.49 20.81
N GLY A 500 -18.89 -25.11 21.84
CA GLY A 500 -18.19 -25.67 23.00
C GLY A 500 -18.53 -25.05 24.37
N PHE A 501 -18.16 -25.76 25.43
CA PHE A 501 -18.39 -25.38 26.83
C PHE A 501 -17.40 -24.33 27.37
N ALA A 502 -16.63 -23.68 26.50
CA ALA A 502 -15.52 -22.78 26.83
C ALA A 502 -15.96 -21.34 27.17
N TYR A 503 -17.11 -21.18 27.83
CA TYR A 503 -17.61 -19.87 28.24
C TYR A 503 -16.78 -19.33 29.42
N THR A 504 -15.94 -18.30 29.18
CA THR A 504 -14.97 -17.74 30.16
C THR A 504 -15.35 -16.40 30.81
N GLY A 505 -16.50 -15.82 30.47
CA GLY A 505 -17.05 -14.61 31.09
C GLY A 505 -17.11 -14.66 32.64
N LYS A 506 -16.95 -13.50 33.27
CA LYS A 506 -16.48 -13.37 34.67
C LYS A 506 -17.54 -12.89 35.68
N VAL A 507 -18.80 -12.84 35.30
CA VAL A 507 -19.90 -12.43 36.17
C VAL A 507 -20.74 -13.65 36.52
N LEU A 508 -20.82 -13.98 37.81
CA LEU A 508 -21.58 -15.12 38.32
C LEU A 508 -22.51 -14.71 39.46
N VAL A 509 -23.81 -14.92 39.28
CA VAL A 509 -24.83 -14.75 40.31
C VAL A 509 -25.20 -16.12 40.89
N GLN A 510 -25.19 -16.23 42.21
CA GLN A 510 -25.43 -17.45 42.98
C GLN A 510 -26.64 -17.30 43.90
N THR A 511 -27.57 -18.27 43.91
CA THR A 511 -28.66 -18.25 44.89
C THR A 511 -28.13 -18.47 46.29
N ALA A 512 -28.58 -17.67 47.25
CA ALA A 512 -28.27 -17.88 48.67
C ALA A 512 -29.12 -19.01 49.28
N ASN A 513 -30.34 -19.21 48.73
CA ASN A 513 -31.39 -20.07 49.27
C ASN A 513 -31.93 -21.02 48.17
N ALA A 514 -33.02 -21.73 48.48
CA ALA A 514 -33.78 -22.53 47.51
C ALA A 514 -34.56 -21.70 46.47
N ASN A 515 -34.72 -20.38 46.67
CA ASN A 515 -35.46 -19.49 45.78
C ASN A 515 -34.69 -19.16 44.49
N ALA A 516 -35.41 -18.64 43.50
CA ALA A 516 -34.90 -18.41 42.17
C ALA A 516 -33.85 -17.29 42.11
N ALA A 517 -32.90 -17.42 41.20
CA ALA A 517 -31.74 -16.53 41.11
C ALA A 517 -32.10 -15.16 40.50
N LEU A 518 -32.95 -15.16 39.46
CA LEU A 518 -33.64 -13.97 38.97
C LEU A 518 -35.14 -14.25 38.86
N THR A 519 -35.92 -13.55 39.68
CA THR A 519 -37.38 -13.47 39.59
C THR A 519 -37.78 -12.12 39.01
N VAL A 520 -38.74 -12.10 38.07
CA VAL A 520 -39.43 -10.87 37.70
C VAL A 520 -40.77 -10.80 38.42
N ASP A 521 -41.00 -9.72 39.16
CA ASP A 521 -42.15 -9.61 40.07
C ASP A 521 -43.48 -9.53 39.31
N ARG A 522 -44.41 -10.42 39.67
CA ARG A 522 -45.74 -10.52 39.06
C ARG A 522 -46.62 -9.32 39.41
N ASP A 523 -46.52 -8.81 40.64
CA ASP A 523 -47.51 -7.95 41.26
C ASP A 523 -47.02 -6.50 41.40
N ALA A 524 -45.71 -6.27 41.45
CA ALA A 524 -45.10 -4.93 41.55
C ALA A 524 -45.23 -4.07 40.28
N ILE A 525 -45.57 -4.65 39.12
CA ILE A 525 -45.57 -3.94 37.82
C ILE A 525 -47.00 -3.88 37.24
N ALA A 526 -47.75 -2.87 37.65
CA ALA A 526 -49.04 -2.51 37.07
C ALA A 526 -48.88 -1.53 35.89
N GLY A 527 -49.50 -1.83 34.74
CA GLY A 527 -49.37 -1.03 33.52
C GLY A 527 -48.44 -1.65 32.46
N SER A 528 -48.40 -1.03 31.29
CA SER A 528 -47.77 -1.62 30.09
C SER A 528 -46.24 -1.70 30.17
N SER A 529 -45.69 -2.81 29.65
CA SER A 529 -44.24 -3.08 29.43
C SER A 529 -43.45 -3.75 30.58
N LYS A 530 -44.02 -4.76 31.25
CA LYS A 530 -43.27 -5.75 32.07
C LYS A 530 -42.12 -6.41 31.26
N ARG A 531 -40.90 -5.87 31.34
CA ARG A 531 -39.76 -6.28 30.50
C ARG A 531 -38.43 -6.31 31.25
N ALA A 532 -37.71 -7.42 31.15
CA ALA A 532 -36.32 -7.52 31.59
C ALA A 532 -35.40 -7.94 30.43
N LEU A 533 -34.19 -7.37 30.39
CA LEU A 533 -33.06 -7.83 29.58
C LEU A 533 -31.93 -8.25 30.50
N VAL A 534 -31.32 -9.39 30.21
CA VAL A 534 -30.10 -9.90 30.83
C VAL A 534 -29.07 -10.09 29.71
N TYR A 535 -27.89 -9.47 29.84
CA TYR A 535 -26.81 -9.52 28.84
C TYR A 535 -25.46 -9.82 29.52
N GLY A 536 -24.81 -10.94 29.19
CA GLY A 536 -23.45 -11.26 29.69
C GLY A 536 -23.38 -11.92 31.07
N LEU A 537 -24.52 -12.21 31.72
CA LEU A 537 -24.57 -12.75 33.09
C LEU A 537 -24.75 -14.28 33.13
N ARG A 538 -24.18 -14.88 34.19
CA ARG A 538 -24.40 -16.28 34.56
C ARG A 538 -25.20 -16.35 35.84
N PHE A 539 -26.12 -17.31 35.89
CA PHE A 539 -26.87 -17.66 37.08
C PHE A 539 -26.61 -19.13 37.40
N SER A 540 -26.29 -19.43 38.66
CA SER A 540 -26.06 -20.81 39.08
C SER A 540 -26.48 -21.04 40.52
N ARG A 541 -26.97 -22.24 40.82
CA ARG A 541 -27.21 -22.67 42.19
C ARG A 541 -26.02 -23.46 42.71
N THR A 542 -25.29 -22.90 43.67
CA THR A 542 -24.22 -23.63 44.36
C THR A 542 -24.78 -24.51 45.46
N ASN A 543 -24.77 -25.83 45.26
CA ASN A 543 -24.61 -26.74 46.39
C ASN A 543 -23.22 -26.47 47.00
N ALA A 544 -23.17 -26.23 48.32
CA ALA A 544 -22.05 -25.56 48.99
C ALA A 544 -20.76 -26.41 49.20
N SER A 545 -20.41 -27.24 48.22
CA SER A 545 -19.31 -28.22 48.29
C SER A 545 -18.37 -28.24 47.07
N SER A 546 -18.62 -27.44 46.03
CA SER A 546 -17.82 -27.46 44.78
C SER A 546 -17.61 -26.07 44.15
N ALA A 547 -17.08 -25.13 44.93
CA ALA A 547 -16.37 -24.00 44.34
C ALA A 547 -15.14 -24.53 43.57
N ALA A 548 -15.05 -24.19 42.28
CA ALA A 548 -14.00 -24.61 41.33
C ALA A 548 -13.91 -26.12 41.00
N THR A 549 -14.65 -26.57 39.98
CA THR A 549 -14.11 -27.39 38.85
C THR A 549 -15.17 -27.66 37.76
N ALA A 550 -15.33 -26.74 36.81
CA ALA A 550 -16.22 -26.92 35.64
C ALA A 550 -15.68 -27.92 34.58
N VAL A 551 -14.88 -28.91 35.00
CA VAL A 551 -14.12 -29.84 34.12
C VAL A 551 -14.05 -31.27 34.67
N HIS A 552 -14.32 -31.51 35.97
CA HIS A 552 -13.96 -32.77 36.65
C HIS A 552 -15.12 -33.48 37.39
N VAL A 553 -16.33 -33.45 36.81
CA VAL A 553 -17.44 -34.34 37.25
C VAL A 553 -18.10 -35.04 36.05
N MET A 554 -17.28 -35.69 35.21
CA MET A 554 -17.76 -36.84 34.47
C MET A 554 -17.79 -38.03 35.44
N ALA A 555 -18.96 -38.65 35.61
CA ALA A 555 -19.22 -39.79 36.51
C ALA A 555 -19.07 -39.54 38.04
N ALA A 556 -19.93 -38.68 38.61
CA ALA A 556 -20.36 -38.79 40.01
C ALA A 556 -21.88 -38.64 40.15
N ARG A 557 -22.50 -39.36 41.10
CA ARG A 557 -23.95 -39.49 41.28
C ARG A 557 -24.65 -38.19 41.70
N LEU A 558 -25.94 -38.12 41.39
CA LEU A 558 -26.95 -38.01 42.44
C LEU A 558 -28.26 -38.68 42.01
N ASP A 559 -28.65 -39.76 42.68
CA ASP A 559 -29.84 -40.58 42.38
C ASP A 559 -31.14 -39.89 42.88
N ALA A 560 -31.52 -38.79 42.22
CA ALA A 560 -32.60 -37.88 42.66
C ALA A 560 -33.99 -38.19 42.05
N TRP A 561 -34.41 -39.46 42.01
CA TRP A 561 -35.78 -39.85 41.60
C TRP A 561 -36.80 -39.51 42.71
N SER A 562 -36.99 -38.23 43.03
CA SER A 562 -38.01 -37.77 43.99
C SER A 562 -38.26 -36.24 44.07
N VAL A 563 -37.88 -35.44 43.08
CA VAL A 563 -38.47 -34.08 42.92
C VAL A 563 -39.62 -34.12 41.92
N GLY A 564 -40.84 -34.02 42.43
CA GLY A 564 -42.03 -33.78 41.59
C GLY A 564 -41.97 -32.37 40.98
N ALA A 565 -42.68 -32.15 39.87
CA ALA A 565 -42.68 -30.91 39.09
C ALA A 565 -43.39 -29.71 39.77
N SER A 566 -43.40 -29.67 41.11
CA SER A 566 -44.10 -28.67 41.94
C SER A 566 -43.20 -27.57 42.50
N ASP A 567 -41.87 -27.76 42.56
CA ASP A 567 -40.95 -26.76 43.14
C ASP A 567 -40.24 -25.89 42.07
N VAL A 568 -41.03 -25.12 41.32
CA VAL A 568 -40.55 -24.13 40.35
C VAL A 568 -39.78 -22.97 40.99
N SER A 569 -39.79 -22.86 42.33
CA SER A 569 -39.06 -21.82 43.07
C SER A 569 -37.54 -21.94 42.90
N THR A 570 -37.05 -23.11 42.51
CA THR A 570 -35.62 -23.46 42.41
C THR A 570 -35.00 -23.20 41.02
N SER A 571 -35.55 -22.25 40.26
CA SER A 571 -35.14 -21.91 38.88
C SER A 571 -34.00 -20.87 38.83
N CYS A 572 -33.12 -20.93 37.82
CA CYS A 572 -32.10 -19.89 37.63
C CYS A 572 -32.75 -18.59 37.13
N PHE A 573 -33.53 -18.67 36.06
CA PHE A 573 -34.42 -17.58 35.62
C PHE A 573 -35.88 -17.99 35.82
N HIS A 574 -36.69 -17.16 36.47
CA HIS A 574 -38.12 -17.39 36.71
C HIS A 574 -38.97 -16.21 36.25
N ALA A 575 -39.92 -16.47 35.34
CA ALA A 575 -40.77 -15.48 34.70
C ALA A 575 -42.23 -15.96 34.61
N GLU A 576 -43.17 -15.27 35.27
CA GLU A 576 -44.61 -15.55 35.14
C GLU A 576 -45.38 -14.26 34.84
N ALA A 577 -46.39 -14.33 33.95
CA ALA A 577 -47.28 -13.20 33.62
C ALA A 577 -46.56 -11.89 33.23
N LEU A 578 -45.46 -12.01 32.47
CA LEU A 578 -44.67 -10.89 31.93
C LEU A 578 -45.05 -10.56 30.48
N SER A 579 -44.61 -9.39 29.99
CA SER A 579 -44.72 -9.06 28.56
C SER A 579 -43.49 -9.48 27.74
N ALA A 580 -42.27 -9.42 28.30
CA ALA A 580 -41.11 -10.14 27.74
C ALA A 580 -39.97 -10.37 28.76
N LEU A 581 -39.22 -11.45 28.56
CA LEU A 581 -37.88 -11.67 29.12
C LEU A 581 -36.89 -11.88 27.96
N ARG A 582 -35.76 -11.15 27.98
CA ARG A 582 -34.64 -11.34 27.04
C ARG A 582 -33.42 -11.86 27.78
N LEU A 583 -32.84 -12.95 27.30
CA LEU A 583 -31.61 -13.55 27.84
C LEU A 583 -30.58 -13.66 26.71
N HIS A 584 -29.56 -12.80 26.69
CA HIS A 584 -28.56 -12.72 25.63
C HIS A 584 -27.16 -12.92 26.22
N ASP A 585 -26.28 -13.69 25.56
CA ASP A 585 -24.91 -13.95 26.04
C ASP A 585 -24.87 -14.42 27.52
N SER A 586 -25.72 -15.40 27.85
CA SER A 586 -26.03 -15.76 29.24
C SER A 586 -25.87 -17.25 29.52
N ALA A 587 -25.78 -17.62 30.80
CA ALA A 587 -25.74 -19.03 31.20
C ALA A 587 -26.61 -19.33 32.44
N ALA A 588 -27.19 -20.53 32.49
CA ALA A 588 -27.95 -21.06 33.62
C ALA A 588 -27.54 -22.51 33.95
N SER A 589 -27.06 -22.76 35.18
CA SER A 589 -26.53 -24.08 35.55
C SER A 589 -26.71 -24.50 37.01
N GLY A 590 -27.01 -25.79 37.26
CA GLY A 590 -27.21 -26.36 38.59
C GLY A 590 -28.56 -26.04 39.24
N CYS A 591 -29.44 -25.32 38.53
CA CYS A 591 -30.81 -25.05 38.98
C CYS A 591 -31.74 -26.22 38.62
N THR A 592 -32.97 -26.24 39.13
CA THR A 592 -33.95 -27.27 38.70
C THR A 592 -34.41 -27.01 37.28
N TYR A 593 -34.68 -25.74 36.98
CA TYR A 593 -34.93 -25.23 35.63
C TYR A 593 -33.90 -24.14 35.35
N GLY A 594 -33.20 -24.22 34.21
CA GLY A 594 -32.27 -23.16 33.79
C GLY A 594 -33.03 -21.88 33.49
N VAL A 595 -34.02 -21.97 32.59
CA VAL A 595 -35.01 -20.93 32.34
C VAL A 595 -36.41 -21.51 32.53
N TYR A 596 -37.24 -20.86 33.34
CA TYR A 596 -38.66 -21.15 33.51
C TYR A 596 -39.50 -19.93 33.10
N ALA A 597 -40.44 -20.12 32.17
CA ALA A 597 -41.34 -19.08 31.69
C ALA A 597 -42.80 -19.56 31.61
N ALA A 598 -43.74 -18.85 32.25
CA ALA A 598 -45.15 -19.21 32.26
C ALA A 598 -46.12 -18.03 32.00
N ASP A 599 -47.33 -18.38 31.56
CA ASP A 599 -48.48 -17.47 31.40
C ASP A 599 -48.21 -16.20 30.56
N LYS A 600 -48.17 -16.38 29.23
CA LYS A 600 -48.11 -15.32 28.20
C LYS A 600 -46.78 -14.57 28.09
N VAL A 601 -45.70 -15.11 28.69
CA VAL A 601 -44.35 -14.56 28.54
C VAL A 601 -43.89 -14.66 27.07
N THR A 602 -43.32 -13.56 26.56
CA THR A 602 -42.47 -13.59 25.34
C THR A 602 -41.02 -13.76 25.76
N LEU A 603 -40.45 -14.93 25.50
CA LEU A 603 -39.07 -15.28 25.83
C LEU A 603 -38.21 -15.19 24.56
N ASP A 604 -37.18 -14.34 24.58
CA ASP A 604 -36.22 -14.12 23.49
C ASP A 604 -34.80 -14.45 23.99
N VAL A 605 -34.31 -15.63 23.65
CA VAL A 605 -33.04 -16.20 24.13
C VAL A 605 -32.01 -16.18 23.01
N ARG A 606 -30.80 -15.68 23.25
CA ARG A 606 -29.73 -15.61 22.23
C ARG A 606 -28.38 -15.95 22.83
N THR A 607 -27.56 -16.73 22.12
CA THR A 607 -26.17 -17.00 22.51
C THR A 607 -26.08 -17.45 23.97
N THR A 608 -26.85 -18.48 24.34
CA THR A 608 -27.14 -18.81 25.74
C THR A 608 -26.98 -20.29 26.03
N GLN A 609 -26.33 -20.61 27.15
CA GLN A 609 -26.08 -21.98 27.59
C GLN A 609 -26.95 -22.36 28.79
N THR A 610 -27.70 -23.46 28.69
CA THR A 610 -28.47 -24.02 29.81
C THR A 610 -28.00 -25.45 30.05
N PHE A 611 -27.23 -25.67 31.12
CA PHE A 611 -26.53 -26.94 31.32
C PHE A 611 -26.50 -27.42 32.78
N LEU A 612 -26.45 -28.73 32.98
CA LEU A 612 -26.47 -29.37 34.31
C LEU A 612 -27.65 -28.91 35.18
N ASN A 613 -28.82 -28.65 34.58
CA ASN A 613 -30.06 -28.37 35.32
C ASN A 613 -30.88 -29.65 35.53
N VAL A 614 -31.51 -29.78 36.70
CA VAL A 614 -32.08 -31.07 37.17
C VAL A 614 -33.21 -31.58 36.27
N GLU A 615 -34.13 -30.70 35.85
CA GLU A 615 -35.31 -31.06 35.05
C GLU A 615 -35.23 -30.51 33.62
N TYR A 616 -35.07 -29.19 33.43
CA TYR A 616 -35.01 -28.59 32.10
C TYR A 616 -33.90 -27.54 31.96
N GLY A 617 -33.25 -27.50 30.80
CA GLY A 617 -32.44 -26.35 30.39
C GLY A 617 -33.32 -25.12 30.18
N ILE A 618 -34.36 -25.24 29.34
CA ILE A 618 -35.43 -24.24 29.15
C ILE A 618 -36.79 -24.94 29.26
N LEU A 619 -37.69 -24.42 30.09
CA LEU A 619 -39.09 -24.82 30.18
C LEU A 619 -40.02 -23.63 29.94
N VAL A 620 -40.95 -23.78 28.99
CA VAL A 620 -42.07 -22.85 28.76
C VAL A 620 -43.38 -23.58 29.00
N VAL A 621 -44.25 -23.01 29.84
CA VAL A 621 -45.50 -23.64 30.31
C VAL A 621 -46.70 -22.67 30.28
N GLY A 622 -47.81 -23.11 29.70
CA GLY A 622 -49.10 -22.42 29.82
C GLY A 622 -49.26 -21.12 29.03
N GLY A 623 -50.50 -20.62 29.02
CA GLY A 623 -50.92 -19.40 28.34
C GLY A 623 -50.68 -19.38 26.82
N THR A 624 -50.71 -18.16 26.26
CA THR A 624 -50.30 -17.85 24.87
C THR A 624 -48.85 -17.35 24.84
N SER A 625 -47.97 -18.06 25.55
CA SER A 625 -46.55 -17.73 25.66
C SER A 625 -45.85 -17.90 24.29
N SER A 626 -44.69 -17.28 24.10
CA SER A 626 -43.88 -17.51 22.90
C SER A 626 -42.39 -17.60 23.21
N LEU A 627 -41.69 -18.46 22.46
CA LEU A 627 -40.25 -18.66 22.55
C LEU A 627 -39.64 -18.35 21.19
N THR A 628 -38.87 -17.26 21.11
CA THR A 628 -37.86 -17.07 20.07
C THR A 628 -36.51 -17.42 20.66
N ALA A 629 -35.74 -18.28 19.99
CA ALA A 629 -34.40 -18.60 20.44
C ALA A 629 -33.43 -18.63 19.26
N SER A 630 -32.22 -18.09 19.45
CA SER A 630 -31.09 -18.35 18.56
C SER A 630 -29.83 -18.74 19.32
N ASP A 631 -28.97 -19.55 18.71
CA ASP A 631 -27.62 -19.83 19.24
C ASP A 631 -27.66 -20.41 20.68
N VAL A 632 -28.58 -21.35 20.92
CA VAL A 632 -28.80 -21.96 22.24
C VAL A 632 -28.08 -23.30 22.33
N ASN A 633 -27.34 -23.52 23.42
CA ASN A 633 -26.83 -24.82 23.83
C ASN A 633 -27.58 -25.29 25.08
N ALA A 634 -28.34 -26.36 24.98
CA ALA A 634 -29.12 -26.95 26.06
C ALA A 634 -28.68 -28.40 26.31
N ALA A 635 -27.61 -28.59 27.10
CA ALA A 635 -26.91 -29.87 27.25
C ALA A 635 -26.79 -30.37 28.70
N PHE A 636 -26.68 -31.68 28.90
CA PHE A 636 -26.56 -32.31 30.23
C PHE A 636 -27.67 -31.98 31.24
N ASN A 637 -28.84 -31.53 30.78
CA ASN A 637 -30.04 -31.40 31.62
C ASN A 637 -30.81 -32.74 31.60
N ARG A 638 -31.93 -32.88 32.32
CA ARG A 638 -32.83 -34.02 32.06
C ARG A 638 -33.55 -33.88 30.72
N ILE A 639 -34.09 -32.70 30.41
CA ILE A 639 -34.59 -32.32 29.08
C ILE A 639 -33.92 -31.00 28.66
N GLY A 640 -33.45 -30.90 27.41
CA GLY A 640 -32.79 -29.68 26.91
C GLY A 640 -33.75 -28.49 26.84
N VAL A 641 -34.73 -28.56 25.94
CA VAL A 641 -35.78 -27.54 25.76
C VAL A 641 -37.16 -28.19 25.79
N GLY A 642 -38.07 -27.70 26.64
CA GLY A 642 -39.46 -28.15 26.74
C GLY A 642 -40.47 -27.02 26.58
N PHE A 643 -41.52 -27.23 25.79
CA PHE A 643 -42.64 -26.28 25.63
C PHE A 643 -43.99 -27.01 25.74
N PHE A 644 -44.83 -26.57 26.68
CA PHE A 644 -46.19 -27.07 26.92
C PHE A 644 -47.19 -25.90 26.93
N GLY A 645 -48.23 -25.92 26.09
CA GLY A 645 -49.27 -24.88 26.06
C GLY A 645 -49.49 -24.26 24.68
N ALA A 646 -50.50 -23.40 24.57
CA ALA A 646 -50.99 -22.82 23.31
C ALA A 646 -50.12 -21.65 22.80
N GLY A 647 -48.82 -21.92 22.61
CA GLY A 647 -47.80 -20.93 22.30
C GLY A 647 -47.17 -21.04 20.92
N THR A 648 -46.44 -20.00 20.52
CA THR A 648 -45.65 -19.97 19.28
C THR A 648 -44.16 -20.19 19.56
N VAL A 649 -43.52 -21.07 18.80
CA VAL A 649 -42.07 -21.33 18.88
C VAL A 649 -41.33 -21.00 17.59
N ASN A 650 -40.15 -20.39 17.71
CA ASN A 650 -39.26 -20.04 16.60
C ASN A 650 -37.80 -20.19 17.06
N LEU A 651 -37.21 -21.36 16.81
CA LEU A 651 -35.82 -21.65 17.17
C LEU A 651 -34.92 -21.61 15.92
N ASP A 652 -33.69 -21.11 16.06
CA ASP A 652 -32.64 -21.20 15.03
C ASP A 652 -31.27 -21.49 15.66
N ARG A 653 -30.45 -22.37 15.06
CA ARG A 653 -29.14 -22.78 15.60
C ARG A 653 -29.23 -23.22 17.07
N VAL A 654 -29.82 -24.41 17.28
CA VAL A 654 -29.96 -25.01 18.61
C VAL A 654 -29.14 -26.28 18.68
N LEU A 655 -28.32 -26.39 19.73
CA LEU A 655 -27.61 -27.59 20.13
C LEU A 655 -28.30 -28.16 21.37
N ALA A 656 -28.70 -29.43 21.31
CA ALA A 656 -29.33 -30.13 22.43
C ALA A 656 -28.71 -31.53 22.57
N ASP A 657 -27.63 -31.65 23.34
CA ASP A 657 -26.83 -32.86 23.45
C ASP A 657 -26.68 -33.40 24.89
N HIS A 658 -26.43 -34.70 25.01
CA HIS A 658 -26.16 -35.37 26.29
C HIS A 658 -27.22 -35.17 27.40
N ASN A 659 -28.46 -34.77 27.07
CA ASN A 659 -29.53 -34.67 28.07
C ASN A 659 -30.01 -36.07 28.49
N GLN A 660 -30.37 -36.25 29.75
CA GLN A 660 -30.68 -37.59 30.31
C GLN A 660 -31.90 -38.25 29.67
N GLN A 661 -32.81 -37.45 29.13
CA GLN A 661 -34.01 -37.90 28.41
C GLN A 661 -34.08 -37.24 27.03
N ILE A 662 -34.72 -36.07 26.90
CA ILE A 662 -35.10 -35.54 25.58
C ILE A 662 -34.27 -34.29 25.22
N GLY A 663 -33.80 -34.21 23.97
CA GLY A 663 -33.15 -33.00 23.46
C GLY A 663 -34.13 -31.82 23.38
N VAL A 664 -35.15 -31.93 22.53
CA VAL A 664 -36.22 -30.92 22.39
C VAL A 664 -37.62 -31.56 22.45
N LEU A 665 -38.49 -31.07 23.33
CA LEU A 665 -39.86 -31.54 23.56
C LEU A 665 -40.89 -30.44 23.29
N PHE A 666 -41.82 -30.71 22.38
CA PHE A 666 -42.99 -29.86 22.09
C PHE A 666 -44.28 -30.62 22.42
N SER A 667 -45.17 -30.02 23.20
CA SER A 667 -46.38 -30.65 23.74
C SER A 667 -47.65 -29.84 23.44
N THR A 668 -48.79 -30.29 23.96
CA THR A 668 -50.15 -29.80 23.67
C THR A 668 -50.24 -28.28 23.52
N GLY A 669 -50.71 -27.85 22.34
CA GLY A 669 -50.97 -26.45 21.98
C GLY A 669 -49.86 -25.78 21.16
N VAL A 670 -48.63 -26.29 21.16
CA VAL A 670 -47.47 -25.62 20.55
C VAL A 670 -47.55 -25.63 19.02
N GLN A 671 -47.31 -24.47 18.41
CA GLN A 671 -47.14 -24.34 16.96
C GLN A 671 -45.88 -23.54 16.64
N GLY A 672 -45.16 -23.87 15.56
CA GLY A 672 -43.99 -23.07 15.21
C GLY A 672 -43.01 -23.70 14.23
N LYS A 673 -41.77 -23.18 14.26
CA LYS A 673 -40.65 -23.72 13.48
C LYS A 673 -39.34 -23.82 14.26
N VAL A 674 -38.46 -24.68 13.75
CA VAL A 674 -37.08 -24.89 14.22
C VAL A 674 -36.17 -24.96 13.00
N THR A 675 -35.13 -24.13 12.92
CA THR A 675 -34.07 -24.23 11.89
C THR A 675 -32.70 -24.54 12.51
N ASN A 676 -31.83 -25.23 11.77
CA ASN A 676 -30.46 -25.55 12.21
C ASN A 676 -30.40 -26.22 13.60
N LEU A 677 -31.25 -27.22 13.86
CA LEU A 677 -31.19 -28.00 15.10
C LEU A 677 -30.13 -29.09 14.99
N LEU A 678 -29.32 -29.29 16.03
CA LEU A 678 -28.42 -30.41 16.21
C LEU A 678 -28.73 -31.11 17.55
N ALA A 679 -29.22 -32.35 17.48
CA ALA A 679 -29.63 -33.12 18.67
C ALA A 679 -29.08 -34.56 18.63
N PHE A 680 -28.16 -34.87 19.55
CA PHE A 680 -27.44 -36.14 19.62
C PHE A 680 -27.07 -36.55 21.05
N ASN A 681 -26.75 -37.83 21.27
CA ASN A 681 -26.36 -38.40 22.57
C ASN A 681 -27.37 -38.18 23.72
N ASN A 682 -28.62 -37.76 23.47
CA ASN A 682 -29.65 -37.69 24.51
C ASN A 682 -30.14 -39.11 24.88
N GLY A 683 -30.51 -39.35 26.15
CA GLY A 683 -30.88 -40.68 26.67
C GLY A 683 -32.29 -41.19 26.28
N SER A 684 -32.95 -40.49 25.37
CA SER A 684 -34.27 -40.81 24.81
C SER A 684 -34.37 -40.19 23.40
N TYR A 685 -35.47 -39.53 23.05
CA TYR A 685 -35.63 -38.84 21.77
C TYR A 685 -34.70 -37.62 21.64
N GLY A 686 -34.09 -37.41 20.48
CA GLY A 686 -33.50 -36.11 20.15
C GLY A 686 -34.58 -35.04 19.97
N VAL A 687 -35.71 -35.41 19.36
CA VAL A 687 -36.91 -34.56 19.23
C VAL A 687 -38.20 -35.33 19.54
N ALA A 688 -39.08 -34.75 20.37
CA ALA A 688 -40.41 -35.28 20.63
C ALA A 688 -41.48 -34.21 20.34
N VAL A 689 -42.47 -34.54 19.52
CA VAL A 689 -43.64 -33.70 19.20
C VAL A 689 -44.91 -34.46 19.61
N VAL A 690 -45.53 -34.05 20.71
CA VAL A 690 -46.59 -34.83 21.38
C VAL A 690 -47.89 -34.05 21.60
N GLY A 691 -48.97 -34.76 21.94
CA GLY A 691 -50.28 -34.17 22.14
C GLY A 691 -50.86 -33.69 20.81
N ASN A 692 -51.17 -32.41 20.67
CA ASN A 692 -51.60 -31.81 19.40
C ASN A 692 -50.62 -30.74 18.86
N ALA A 693 -49.35 -30.81 19.27
CA ALA A 693 -48.29 -29.92 18.79
C ALA A 693 -48.05 -30.03 17.27
N ARG A 694 -47.68 -28.92 16.61
CA ARG A 694 -47.38 -28.86 15.17
C ARG A 694 -46.13 -28.02 14.91
N VAL A 695 -45.01 -28.67 14.61
CA VAL A 695 -43.71 -27.99 14.48
C VAL A 695 -43.01 -28.35 13.17
N ASP A 696 -42.58 -27.31 12.47
CA ASP A 696 -41.90 -27.38 11.19
C ASP A 696 -40.37 -27.30 11.39
N PHE A 697 -39.63 -28.31 10.97
CA PHE A 697 -38.18 -28.42 11.12
C PHE A 697 -37.50 -28.21 9.75
N GLY A 698 -36.58 -27.26 9.66
CA GLY A 698 -35.74 -27.03 8.48
C GLY A 698 -34.27 -27.25 8.81
N ASN A 699 -33.57 -28.06 8.02
CA ASN A 699 -32.14 -28.29 8.20
C ASN A 699 -31.77 -28.73 9.63
N ALA A 700 -32.49 -29.71 10.18
CA ALA A 700 -32.14 -30.35 11.44
C ALA A 700 -31.22 -31.58 11.20
N THR A 701 -30.31 -31.85 12.13
CA THR A 701 -29.64 -33.16 12.29
C THR A 701 -30.06 -33.73 13.64
N VAL A 702 -30.82 -34.83 13.62
CA VAL A 702 -31.21 -35.58 14.81
C VAL A 702 -30.66 -37.00 14.66
N ALA A 703 -29.66 -37.36 15.45
CA ALA A 703 -28.85 -38.54 15.17
C ALA A 703 -28.17 -39.07 16.44
N TYR A 704 -28.04 -40.39 16.57
CA TYR A 704 -27.31 -41.05 17.68
C TYR A 704 -27.86 -40.69 19.08
N ASN A 705 -29.16 -40.47 19.22
CA ASN A 705 -29.78 -40.44 20.55
C ASN A 705 -30.05 -41.89 21.01
N ASN A 706 -29.85 -42.14 22.31
CA ASN A 706 -29.76 -43.49 22.89
C ASN A 706 -31.01 -43.83 23.72
N GLY A 707 -32.18 -43.61 23.13
CA GLY A 707 -33.45 -44.09 23.65
C GLY A 707 -33.72 -45.56 23.29
N SER A 708 -34.60 -46.21 24.05
CA SER A 708 -35.27 -47.46 23.65
C SER A 708 -36.37 -47.24 22.60
N GLY A 709 -36.20 -46.24 21.74
CA GLY A 709 -37.15 -45.69 20.78
C GLY A 709 -36.43 -44.73 19.82
N ALA A 710 -37.09 -44.34 18.72
CA ALA A 710 -36.51 -43.57 17.62
C ALA A 710 -35.76 -42.28 18.03
N ASP A 711 -34.86 -41.81 17.16
CA ASP A 711 -34.29 -40.45 17.26
C ASP A 711 -35.37 -39.34 17.33
N VAL A 712 -36.56 -39.57 16.75
CA VAL A 712 -37.69 -38.62 16.72
C VAL A 712 -39.03 -39.32 17.00
N SER A 713 -39.89 -38.75 17.86
CA SER A 713 -41.29 -39.19 18.05
C SER A 713 -42.31 -38.11 17.68
N CYS A 714 -43.40 -38.51 17.01
CA CYS A 714 -44.56 -37.66 16.68
C CYS A 714 -45.87 -38.35 17.10
N SER A 715 -46.14 -38.39 18.41
CA SER A 715 -47.13 -39.27 19.03
C SER A 715 -48.31 -38.53 19.67
N GLY A 716 -49.40 -39.25 19.97
CA GLY A 716 -50.61 -38.68 20.60
C GLY A 716 -51.43 -37.70 19.74
N GLY A 717 -51.08 -37.52 18.47
CA GLY A 717 -51.63 -36.51 17.56
C GLY A 717 -50.64 -35.40 17.16
N GLY A 718 -49.41 -35.43 17.68
CA GLY A 718 -48.37 -34.46 17.36
C GLY A 718 -47.84 -34.61 15.93
N SER A 719 -47.50 -33.49 15.29
CA SER A 719 -47.03 -33.46 13.90
C SER A 719 -45.71 -32.70 13.78
N GLY A 720 -44.62 -33.46 13.65
CA GLY A 720 -43.31 -32.93 13.24
C GLY A 720 -43.17 -33.03 11.72
N ARG A 721 -42.78 -31.94 11.06
CA ARG A 721 -42.64 -31.88 9.59
C ARG A 721 -41.25 -31.42 9.22
N PHE A 722 -40.43 -32.31 8.69
CA PHE A 722 -39.00 -32.11 8.47
C PHE A 722 -38.69 -31.86 7.00
N VAL A 723 -37.98 -30.76 6.69
CA VAL A 723 -37.43 -30.48 5.36
C VAL A 723 -35.90 -30.30 5.43
N ASN A 724 -35.20 -30.70 4.36
CA ASN A 724 -33.73 -30.60 4.24
C ASN A 724 -32.97 -31.18 5.44
N SER A 725 -33.53 -32.15 6.15
CA SER A 725 -33.03 -32.60 7.46
C SER A 725 -32.38 -33.98 7.36
N VAL A 726 -31.57 -34.33 8.36
CA VAL A 726 -30.99 -35.67 8.53
C VAL A 726 -31.52 -36.26 9.84
N VAL A 727 -32.23 -37.38 9.76
CA VAL A 727 -32.67 -38.16 10.94
C VAL A 727 -32.06 -39.55 10.85
N TRP A 728 -31.02 -39.81 11.65
CA TRP A 728 -30.12 -40.96 11.46
C TRP A 728 -30.29 -42.03 12.54
N ASP A 729 -31.53 -42.51 12.66
CA ASP A 729 -31.94 -43.47 13.68
C ASP A 729 -31.05 -44.72 13.71
N GLN A 730 -30.63 -45.09 14.93
CA GLN A 730 -29.88 -46.31 15.23
C GLN A 730 -30.79 -47.46 15.66
N SER A 731 -32.01 -47.15 16.15
CA SER A 731 -32.94 -48.10 16.75
C SER A 731 -33.83 -48.84 15.74
N GLY A 732 -34.02 -48.28 14.54
CA GLY A 732 -34.77 -48.91 13.45
C GLY A 732 -36.29 -48.83 13.64
N ASN A 733 -36.78 -47.76 14.25
CA ASN A 733 -38.19 -47.64 14.61
C ASN A 733 -39.07 -47.10 13.48
N SER A 734 -40.39 -47.23 13.66
CA SER A 734 -41.35 -46.51 12.82
C SER A 734 -41.36 -45.04 13.22
N PHE A 735 -41.34 -44.16 12.23
CA PHE A 735 -41.73 -42.77 12.42
C PHE A 735 -43.27 -42.73 12.50
N ASP A 736 -43.81 -42.11 13.55
CA ASP A 736 -45.26 -41.98 13.77
C ASP A 736 -45.85 -40.89 12.84
N SER A 737 -46.59 -39.91 13.36
CA SER A 737 -47.15 -38.78 12.59
C SER A 737 -46.10 -37.74 12.17
N CYS A 738 -44.84 -38.17 12.01
CA CYS A 738 -43.75 -37.36 11.45
C CYS A 738 -43.80 -37.43 9.92
N THR A 739 -43.54 -36.31 9.25
CA THR A 739 -43.45 -36.25 7.78
C THR A 739 -42.12 -35.65 7.35
N PHE A 740 -41.63 -36.05 6.19
CA PHE A 740 -40.29 -35.75 5.71
C PHE A 740 -40.32 -35.34 4.24
N GLU A 741 -39.57 -34.31 3.87
CA GLU A 741 -39.41 -33.86 2.48
C GLU A 741 -37.95 -33.45 2.24
N HIS A 742 -37.37 -33.77 1.08
CA HIS A 742 -35.96 -33.49 0.73
C HIS A 742 -34.95 -33.87 1.84
N SER A 743 -35.28 -34.88 2.66
CA SER A 743 -34.58 -35.22 3.89
C SER A 743 -33.91 -36.60 3.81
N THR A 744 -32.84 -36.80 4.56
CA THR A 744 -32.17 -38.10 4.70
C THR A 744 -32.64 -38.77 5.98
N VAL A 745 -33.27 -39.93 5.88
CA VAL A 745 -33.87 -40.63 7.02
C VAL A 745 -33.40 -42.08 7.00
N ARG A 746 -32.83 -42.56 8.12
CA ARG A 746 -32.57 -43.98 8.31
C ARG A 746 -33.80 -44.66 8.87
N THR A 747 -34.22 -45.74 8.21
CA THR A 747 -35.28 -46.63 8.67
C THR A 747 -34.66 -47.98 9.06
N ALA A 748 -35.42 -48.86 9.75
CA ALA A 748 -35.01 -50.25 9.87
C ALA A 748 -34.92 -50.94 8.48
N PRO A 749 -34.06 -51.97 8.33
CA PRO A 749 -34.17 -52.86 7.18
C PRO A 749 -35.60 -53.41 7.10
N ASN A 750 -36.22 -53.25 5.91
CA ASN A 750 -37.62 -53.56 5.58
C ASN A 750 -38.69 -52.52 6.01
N VAL A 751 -38.33 -51.38 6.61
CA VAL A 751 -39.27 -50.24 6.77
C VAL A 751 -39.21 -49.36 5.52
N PHE A 752 -40.37 -49.15 4.89
CA PHE A 752 -40.51 -48.33 3.68
C PHE A 752 -39.99 -46.89 3.86
N LEU A 753 -39.52 -46.30 2.76
CA LEU A 753 -39.15 -44.88 2.69
C LEU A 753 -40.27 -43.99 3.26
N PRO A 754 -39.97 -43.02 4.15
CA PRO A 754 -40.96 -42.06 4.60
C PRO A 754 -41.54 -41.30 3.41
N SER A 755 -42.87 -41.28 3.29
CA SER A 755 -43.58 -40.73 2.14
C SER A 755 -43.38 -39.21 2.04
N GLY A 756 -42.79 -38.79 0.92
CA GLY A 756 -42.50 -37.39 0.63
C GLY A 756 -41.56 -37.24 -0.56
N GLN A 757 -41.52 -36.04 -1.13
CA GLN A 757 -40.68 -35.73 -2.29
C GLN A 757 -39.20 -35.66 -1.89
N GLY A 758 -38.30 -36.23 -2.70
CA GLY A 758 -36.85 -36.04 -2.57
C GLY A 758 -36.17 -36.72 -1.37
N ASN A 759 -36.85 -37.56 -0.60
CA ASN A 759 -36.26 -38.25 0.56
C ASN A 759 -35.19 -39.27 0.15
N SER A 760 -34.24 -39.55 1.06
CA SER A 760 -33.12 -40.49 0.85
C SER A 760 -32.86 -41.33 2.11
N THR A 761 -32.31 -42.53 1.95
CA THR A 761 -31.80 -43.42 3.03
C THR A 761 -30.28 -43.58 2.99
N ALA A 762 -29.59 -42.87 2.08
CA ALA A 762 -28.14 -42.99 1.90
C ALA A 762 -27.36 -42.40 3.10
N ASP A 763 -26.26 -43.05 3.47
CA ASP A 763 -25.42 -42.67 4.61
C ASP A 763 -24.94 -41.21 4.52
N PRO A 764 -25.22 -40.35 5.52
CA PRO A 764 -24.85 -38.94 5.49
C PRO A 764 -23.33 -38.69 5.61
N ARG A 765 -22.52 -39.71 5.93
CA ARG A 765 -21.05 -39.64 6.03
C ARG A 765 -20.59 -38.44 6.89
N PHE A 766 -20.95 -38.46 8.17
CA PHE A 766 -20.50 -37.46 9.15
C PHE A 766 -18.99 -37.55 9.40
N VAL A 767 -18.33 -36.42 9.68
CA VAL A 767 -16.87 -36.36 9.89
C VAL A 767 -16.44 -37.13 11.15
N ASP A 768 -17.05 -36.84 12.30
CA ASP A 768 -16.86 -37.61 13.54
C ASP A 768 -18.12 -37.50 14.41
N PRO A 769 -19.13 -38.37 14.21
CA PRO A 769 -20.36 -38.32 14.99
C PRO A 769 -20.17 -38.74 16.46
N VAL A 770 -19.07 -39.43 16.80
CA VAL A 770 -18.77 -39.84 18.19
C VAL A 770 -18.23 -38.65 18.99
N GLY A 771 -17.36 -37.83 18.38
CA GLY A 771 -16.91 -36.54 18.90
C GLY A 771 -17.93 -35.39 18.75
N GLY A 772 -19.16 -35.66 18.31
CA GLY A 772 -20.21 -34.64 18.12
C GLY A 772 -20.07 -33.77 16.86
N ASN A 773 -19.16 -34.12 15.95
CA ASN A 773 -18.92 -33.40 14.69
C ASN A 773 -19.75 -33.97 13.53
N PHE A 774 -20.96 -33.44 13.38
CA PHE A 774 -21.92 -33.81 12.35
C PHE A 774 -21.77 -33.04 11.02
N ALA A 775 -20.60 -32.43 10.77
CA ALA A 775 -20.28 -31.90 9.45
C ALA A 775 -20.19 -33.04 8.41
N LEU A 776 -20.44 -32.73 7.13
CA LEU A 776 -20.47 -33.72 6.04
C LEU A 776 -19.07 -33.95 5.45
N GLN A 777 -18.66 -35.23 5.33
CA GLN A 777 -17.43 -35.62 4.63
C GLN A 777 -17.51 -35.34 3.12
N PRO A 778 -16.37 -35.12 2.43
CA PRO A 778 -16.33 -35.05 0.97
C PRO A 778 -17.00 -36.27 0.32
N GLY A 779 -17.94 -36.03 -0.60
CA GLY A 779 -18.71 -37.11 -1.24
C GLY A 779 -19.81 -37.72 -0.35
N SER A 780 -20.27 -37.02 0.68
CA SER A 780 -21.57 -37.29 1.31
C SER A 780 -22.72 -37.09 0.31
N PRO A 781 -23.74 -37.98 0.27
CA PRO A 781 -24.96 -37.82 -0.52
C PRO A 781 -25.91 -36.76 0.05
N CYS A 782 -25.63 -36.19 1.22
CA CYS A 782 -26.35 -35.06 1.79
C CYS A 782 -25.85 -33.70 1.26
N ILE A 783 -24.71 -33.67 0.55
CA ILE A 783 -24.19 -32.46 -0.10
C ILE A 783 -25.02 -32.13 -1.34
N ASP A 784 -25.24 -30.84 -1.61
CA ASP A 784 -25.84 -30.31 -2.85
C ASP A 784 -27.25 -30.87 -3.17
N SER A 785 -27.95 -31.48 -2.18
CA SER A 785 -29.10 -32.38 -2.43
C SER A 785 -30.41 -32.04 -1.70
N GLY A 786 -30.50 -30.94 -0.97
CA GLY A 786 -31.73 -30.45 -0.34
C GLY A 786 -32.66 -29.69 -1.31
N SER A 787 -33.49 -28.79 -0.77
CA SER A 787 -34.46 -27.97 -1.49
C SER A 787 -34.37 -26.50 -1.07
N ASP A 788 -33.92 -25.66 -2.00
CA ASP A 788 -33.79 -24.20 -1.80
C ASP A 788 -35.14 -23.50 -1.61
N SER A 789 -36.25 -24.13 -2.01
CA SER A 789 -37.60 -23.62 -1.82
C SER A 789 -38.20 -24.00 -0.46
N GLY A 790 -37.55 -24.86 0.33
CA GLY A 790 -38.09 -25.38 1.59
C GLY A 790 -39.24 -26.37 1.41
N GLY A 791 -39.34 -26.99 0.22
CA GLY A 791 -40.37 -27.98 -0.10
C GLY A 791 -41.81 -27.42 -0.05
N THR A 792 -42.78 -28.28 0.22
CA THR A 792 -44.20 -27.90 0.42
C THR A 792 -44.42 -26.97 1.62
N LEU A 793 -43.45 -26.88 2.53
CA LEU A 793 -43.48 -26.02 3.72
C LEU A 793 -42.97 -24.58 3.44
N GLY A 794 -42.28 -24.39 2.32
CA GLY A 794 -41.83 -23.09 1.82
C GLY A 794 -40.55 -22.54 2.46
N SER A 795 -39.99 -21.50 1.81
CA SER A 795 -38.65 -20.96 2.09
C SER A 795 -38.45 -20.38 3.49
N LYS A 796 -39.51 -20.23 4.29
CA LYS A 796 -39.45 -19.89 5.72
C LYS A 796 -38.58 -20.87 6.55
N LEU A 797 -38.33 -22.08 6.04
CA LEU A 797 -37.52 -23.13 6.66
C LEU A 797 -36.11 -23.26 6.08
N VAL A 798 -35.71 -22.39 5.14
CA VAL A 798 -34.39 -22.40 4.51
C VAL A 798 -33.55 -21.27 5.14
N PRO A 799 -32.67 -21.57 6.11
CA PRO A 799 -31.87 -20.54 6.77
C PRO A 799 -30.68 -20.11 5.90
N THR A 800 -30.28 -18.84 6.00
CA THR A 800 -29.14 -18.27 5.25
C THR A 800 -27.76 -18.60 5.86
N THR A 801 -27.76 -19.21 7.06
CA THR A 801 -26.58 -19.80 7.70
C THR A 801 -26.89 -21.22 8.15
N ASP A 802 -25.84 -22.01 8.37
CA ASP A 802 -25.91 -23.31 9.02
C ASP A 802 -25.84 -23.21 10.56
N VAL A 803 -25.79 -24.35 11.25
CA VAL A 803 -25.70 -24.44 12.72
C VAL A 803 -24.40 -23.86 13.32
N SER A 804 -23.31 -23.78 12.54
CA SER A 804 -22.07 -23.12 12.96
C SER A 804 -22.08 -21.60 12.74
N GLY A 805 -23.11 -21.07 12.07
CA GLY A 805 -23.17 -19.70 11.58
C GLY A 805 -22.45 -19.47 10.24
N ALA A 806 -21.96 -20.54 9.60
CA ALA A 806 -21.36 -20.46 8.27
C ALA A 806 -22.43 -20.21 7.20
N LYS A 807 -22.04 -19.62 6.06
CA LYS A 807 -22.98 -19.25 4.99
C LYS A 807 -23.65 -20.48 4.37
N ARG A 808 -24.90 -20.31 3.93
CA ARG A 808 -25.72 -21.31 3.25
C ARG A 808 -26.60 -20.68 2.15
N PRO A 809 -26.76 -21.31 0.96
CA PRO A 809 -25.98 -22.44 0.45
C PRO A 809 -24.56 -22.05 0.00
N VAL A 810 -23.66 -23.02 -0.16
CA VAL A 810 -22.28 -22.81 -0.64
C VAL A 810 -22.03 -23.47 -2.00
N LYS A 811 -21.46 -22.71 -2.94
CA LYS A 811 -21.17 -23.20 -4.31
C LYS A 811 -19.87 -23.99 -4.37
N LEU A 812 -19.94 -25.32 -4.20
CA LEU A 812 -18.78 -26.22 -4.22
C LEU A 812 -18.31 -26.63 -5.64
N GLY A 813 -18.23 -25.67 -6.57
CA GLY A 813 -17.43 -25.81 -7.80
C GLY A 813 -17.91 -26.82 -8.86
N SER A 814 -18.90 -26.43 -9.66
CA SER A 814 -19.07 -26.87 -11.07
C SER A 814 -19.19 -28.38 -11.34
N ALA A 815 -20.09 -29.09 -10.65
CA ALA A 815 -20.64 -30.37 -11.14
C ALA A 815 -22.06 -30.69 -10.61
N GLY A 816 -22.37 -30.31 -9.37
CA GLY A 816 -23.69 -30.50 -8.75
C GLY A 816 -24.66 -29.34 -8.94
N SER A 817 -25.92 -29.58 -8.57
CA SER A 817 -26.91 -28.53 -8.27
C SER A 817 -26.40 -27.69 -7.09
N ASN A 818 -26.40 -26.36 -7.20
CA ASN A 818 -25.86 -25.48 -6.14
C ASN A 818 -26.90 -25.25 -5.01
N SER A 819 -27.52 -26.34 -4.57
CA SER A 819 -28.66 -26.37 -3.66
C SER A 819 -28.22 -26.71 -2.23
N ILE A 820 -28.94 -26.19 -1.25
CA ILE A 820 -28.69 -26.37 0.19
C ILE A 820 -28.38 -27.84 0.59
N ASP A 821 -27.37 -28.03 1.45
CA ASP A 821 -27.06 -29.34 2.03
C ASP A 821 -28.18 -29.83 2.96
N ARG A 822 -28.30 -31.15 3.10
CA ARG A 822 -29.21 -31.75 4.10
C ARG A 822 -28.54 -31.81 5.46
N GLY A 823 -29.26 -31.32 6.48
CA GLY A 823 -28.85 -31.34 7.88
C GLY A 823 -28.44 -29.98 8.43
N ALA A 824 -27.99 -30.00 9.69
CA ALA A 824 -27.64 -28.82 10.47
C ALA A 824 -26.46 -28.03 9.90
N TYR A 825 -25.46 -28.72 9.35
CA TYR A 825 -24.25 -28.11 8.76
C TYR A 825 -24.37 -27.91 7.25
N GLU A 826 -23.67 -26.90 6.74
CA GLU A 826 -23.45 -26.66 5.31
C GLU A 826 -21.96 -26.85 5.01
N ARG A 827 -21.61 -27.75 4.08
CA ARG A 827 -20.22 -28.07 3.77
C ARG A 827 -19.54 -26.88 3.10
N GLN A 828 -18.63 -26.26 3.84
CA GLN A 828 -17.76 -25.21 3.33
C GLN A 828 -16.66 -25.80 2.42
N SER A 829 -16.02 -24.94 1.61
CA SER A 829 -14.82 -25.33 0.85
C SER A 829 -13.63 -25.64 1.79
N PRO A 830 -12.71 -26.56 1.41
CA PRO A 830 -11.52 -26.93 2.21
C PRO A 830 -10.49 -25.81 2.50
#